data_AF-A0A7X2PT25-F1
#
_entry.id   AF-A0A7X2PT25-F1
#
_cell.length_a   1.000
_cell.length_b   1.000
_cell.length_c   1.000
_cell.angle_alpha   90.00
_cell.angle_beta   90.00
_cell.angle_gamma   90.00
#
_symmetry.space_group_name_H-M   'P 1'
#
loop_
_entity.id
_entity.type
_entity.pdbx_description
1 polymer ?
#
loop_
_entity_poly.entity_id
_entity_poly.type
_entity_poly.pdbx_seq_one_letter_code
_entity_poly.pdbx_strand_id
1 'polypeptide(L)'
;MPVDTSALPAGAAATRTAATASGITFVCDPTVIAVAGVCDTLNTRIAGLYASTFSNANANIYIKFGSTGLGQSGGVLTLVTYSSFRAALERRLTSANDIKAFTSSVTPTNPYGSSYRVGLQSAVAGALGLTQFGTKPDGNLCTIGTSECYDGIITISSAMQSAGRLYYRTGGTIGLSQFDFYSVVEHEVDEVLGTISCAFGCGGSGYIAPADLFRYHSDGTRGLGPGTNAPCSSPNSSNACFSLDGVQMLQQYNNVDNGQDEGDWFTDCAKSLVQDAVGCPGVANVDISPSAEILVLDVVGYDLVNKPAIPVTALTSVTSDSNGAVSGSCATPPVNASFTASSLRAWVYFTVTGAASGEPAQVQFLRPDGTVHTTTSLTSTTTGFQCFSASLSIKDASAASLAGIWKVRVLWGNSSTPLFSLTFTISASNCTYSLEAGGRVFDSSGGAGVIQVQAQPNCFWTIANAPAWVSLLDSGGGGTAAATFTVAPNSGSGRSGQLSVAGATFTIEQQAAFIFGLSFVGSMPHIAAKDVWTTTFTLVNKGTTSATARLSLFGDPSGALTLPLLFPQTASSSSPLLASSLDRNIAGRASLFMTSGGPQTPPVQVGSAQLSATGNIDGFAVFHLIPGDQEAVVPLETRNAGSYALAFDNTGGVVLGVALQNVSSSFATIPVMIRDDTGAVISEPGTTLSLASSGHTSFVLSQQYPFTANKRGTIEFATPPGGQISVLGIRTTPLIKANGTNTLTLTTIPALANVGTGGGSIAHIATGAGWQTTFVLVNTGATPAQATLKFFATGTGTPLSIPLTFPQTGSSSNANTITQPLAAGASLIVQSAAPASDPAATIGSAQLTTTGNVGGFVIFRYNPNGQEAVVPLETRSSANGFVIAFDNTGGTATGLAVNSVSSQPASVPVIVRDDTGSLIASDALSLAANGHLAFTLGIDKFPVAAGKRGTIEFVAPFGAQIGALGIRIPPALTFTTLPALAK
;
A
#
# COMPACT_ATOMS: atom_id res chain seq x y z
N MET A 1 -17.57 52.84 -50.57
CA MET A 1 -18.17 52.16 -51.75
C MET A 1 -17.13 51.22 -52.36
N PRO A 2 -17.50 50.01 -52.81
CA PRO A 2 -16.56 49.09 -53.46
C PRO A 2 -16.24 49.52 -54.90
N VAL A 3 -14.98 49.35 -55.32
CA VAL A 3 -14.50 49.62 -56.69
C VAL A 3 -13.94 48.34 -57.29
N ASP A 4 -14.48 47.88 -58.42
CA ASP A 4 -13.98 46.72 -59.15
C ASP A 4 -12.83 47.12 -60.07
N THR A 5 -11.64 46.59 -59.80
CA THR A 5 -10.41 46.85 -60.56
C THR A 5 -10.39 46.18 -61.93
N SER A 6 -11.24 45.18 -62.17
CA SER A 6 -11.28 44.45 -63.45
C SER A 6 -11.98 45.22 -64.58
N ALA A 7 -12.61 46.35 -64.28
CA ALA A 7 -13.37 47.17 -65.24
C ALA A 7 -12.79 48.57 -65.50
N LEU A 8 -11.64 48.95 -64.88
CA LEU A 8 -11.07 50.29 -65.02
C LEU A 8 -9.91 50.35 -66.05
N PRO A 9 -9.87 51.35 -66.96
CA PRO A 9 -8.73 51.56 -67.85
C PRO A 9 -7.45 51.87 -67.04
N ALA A 10 -6.28 51.49 -67.56
CA ALA A 10 -4.97 51.47 -66.89
C ALA A 10 -4.37 52.82 -66.41
N GLY A 11 -5.18 53.84 -66.11
CA GLY A 11 -4.72 55.18 -65.74
C GLY A 11 -5.45 55.78 -64.55
N ALA A 12 -5.33 55.18 -63.34
CA ALA A 12 -5.62 55.83 -62.06
C ALA A 12 -5.15 55.04 -60.81
N ALA A 13 -4.36 53.98 -60.99
CA ALA A 13 -3.90 53.10 -59.93
C ALA A 13 -2.42 53.39 -59.62
N ALA A 14 -2.11 53.84 -58.41
CA ALA A 14 -0.73 54.06 -57.97
C ALA A 14 -0.32 52.97 -56.97
N THR A 15 0.82 52.33 -57.22
CA THR A 15 1.58 51.63 -56.18
C THR A 15 2.49 52.66 -55.51
N ARG A 16 2.36 52.88 -54.18
CA ARG A 16 3.34 53.70 -53.45
C ARG A 16 4.74 53.10 -53.65
N THR A 17 5.61 53.78 -54.38
CA THR A 17 7.06 53.62 -54.23
C THR A 17 7.43 54.16 -52.86
N ALA A 18 8.10 53.34 -52.04
CA ALA A 18 8.45 53.63 -50.65
C ALA A 18 8.97 55.06 -50.45
N ALA A 19 8.08 55.95 -50.01
CA ALA A 19 8.42 57.30 -49.57
C ALA A 19 8.90 57.23 -48.12
N THR A 20 9.88 58.07 -47.82
CA THR A 20 10.85 58.00 -46.71
C THR A 20 10.31 58.25 -45.29
N ALA A 21 9.05 57.95 -45.01
CA ALA A 21 8.51 57.87 -43.65
C ALA A 21 7.57 56.66 -43.55
N SER A 22 8.03 55.59 -42.91
CA SER A 22 7.21 54.42 -42.58
C SER A 22 6.25 54.77 -41.44
N GLY A 23 4.96 54.52 -41.61
CA GLY A 23 3.98 54.62 -40.53
C GLY A 23 2.65 55.29 -40.91
N ILE A 24 1.77 55.38 -39.91
CA ILE A 24 0.47 56.06 -40.00
C ILE A 24 0.68 57.56 -39.84
N THR A 25 -0.06 58.37 -40.59
CA THR A 25 -0.10 59.82 -40.45
C THR A 25 -1.54 60.28 -40.32
N PHE A 26 -1.84 61.12 -39.34
CA PHE A 26 -3.16 61.73 -39.15
C PHE A 26 -3.17 63.15 -39.69
N VAL A 27 -4.08 63.43 -40.61
CA VAL A 27 -4.40 64.78 -41.06
C VAL A 27 -5.66 65.24 -40.37
N CYS A 28 -5.52 66.18 -39.44
CA CYS A 28 -6.61 66.63 -38.61
C CYS A 28 -7.39 67.77 -39.27
N ASP A 29 -8.71 67.65 -39.29
CA ASP A 29 -9.62 68.73 -39.60
C ASP A 29 -9.44 69.90 -38.61
N PRO A 30 -9.71 71.17 -39.00
CA PRO A 30 -9.68 72.31 -38.09
C PRO A 30 -10.45 72.11 -36.77
N THR A 31 -11.53 71.32 -36.77
CA THR A 31 -12.29 70.97 -35.55
C THR A 31 -11.48 70.15 -34.55
N VAL A 32 -10.58 69.29 -35.01
CA VAL A 32 -9.69 68.48 -34.16
C VAL A 32 -8.46 69.29 -33.74
N ILE A 33 -7.90 70.10 -34.64
CA ILE A 33 -6.78 71.01 -34.33
C ILE A 33 -7.16 72.00 -33.22
N ALA A 34 -8.43 72.42 -33.16
CA ALA A 34 -8.94 73.29 -32.12
C ALA A 34 -8.82 72.69 -30.69
N VAL A 35 -8.64 71.37 -30.56
CA VAL A 35 -8.37 70.72 -29.28
C VAL A 35 -6.86 70.62 -29.07
N ALA A 36 -6.33 71.41 -28.14
CA ALA A 36 -4.90 71.60 -27.95
C ALA A 36 -4.14 70.27 -27.73
N GLY A 37 -3.09 70.05 -28.52
CA GLY A 37 -2.18 68.91 -28.41
C GLY A 37 -2.72 67.56 -28.91
N VAL A 38 -3.99 67.48 -29.32
CA VAL A 38 -4.59 66.22 -29.77
C VAL A 38 -3.99 65.75 -31.09
N CYS A 39 -3.91 66.63 -32.09
CA CYS A 39 -3.37 66.24 -33.39
C CYS A 39 -1.88 65.82 -33.32
N ASP A 40 -1.10 66.49 -32.48
CA ASP A 40 0.30 66.11 -32.23
C ASP A 40 0.39 64.76 -31.54
N THR A 41 -0.49 64.49 -30.57
CA THR A 41 -0.53 63.22 -29.84
C THR A 41 -0.95 62.06 -30.77
N LEU A 42 -1.88 62.29 -31.69
CA LEU A 42 -2.24 61.31 -32.72
C LEU A 42 -1.03 60.97 -33.60
N ASN A 43 -0.30 61.98 -34.09
CA ASN A 43 0.85 61.78 -34.97
C ASN A 43 2.13 61.32 -34.26
N THR A 44 2.22 61.42 -32.93
CA THR A 44 3.41 60.99 -32.18
C THR A 44 3.17 59.69 -31.42
N ARG A 45 2.10 59.63 -30.62
CA ARG A 45 1.80 58.47 -29.78
C ARG A 45 1.05 57.40 -30.55
N ILE A 46 -0.10 57.73 -31.13
CA ILE A 46 -0.94 56.72 -31.81
C ILE A 46 -0.24 56.20 -33.06
N ALA A 47 0.19 57.09 -33.95
CA ALA A 47 1.01 56.69 -35.11
C ALA A 47 2.29 55.94 -34.72
N GLY A 48 2.92 56.33 -33.60
CA GLY A 48 4.11 55.68 -33.06
C GLY A 48 3.88 54.24 -32.60
N LEU A 49 2.72 53.93 -32.02
CA LEU A 49 2.36 52.56 -31.61
C LEU A 49 2.38 51.62 -32.82
N TYR A 50 1.69 51.98 -33.91
CA TYR A 50 1.65 51.17 -35.12
C TYR A 50 3.01 51.10 -35.83
N ALA A 51 3.74 52.21 -35.90
CA ALA A 51 5.07 52.24 -36.51
C ALA A 51 6.10 51.39 -35.72
N SER A 52 5.92 51.24 -34.40
CA SER A 52 6.76 50.37 -33.59
C SER A 52 6.40 48.88 -33.71
N THR A 53 5.17 48.59 -34.14
CA THR A 53 4.62 47.23 -34.22
C THR A 53 4.80 46.64 -35.61
N PHE A 54 4.49 47.39 -36.66
CA PHE A 54 4.52 46.97 -38.05
C PHE A 54 5.51 47.78 -38.89
N SER A 55 6.29 47.09 -39.71
CA SER A 55 7.29 47.69 -40.60
C SER A 55 6.67 48.28 -41.87
N ASN A 56 5.46 47.85 -42.22
CA ASN A 56 4.79 48.19 -43.48
C ASN A 56 3.36 48.76 -43.30
N ALA A 57 2.92 49.06 -42.08
CA ALA A 57 1.65 49.73 -41.81
C ALA A 57 1.71 51.22 -42.19
N ASN A 58 1.33 51.51 -43.43
CA ASN A 58 1.39 52.85 -44.01
C ASN A 58 -0.02 53.31 -44.39
N ALA A 59 -0.54 54.31 -43.68
CA ALA A 59 -1.85 54.90 -43.96
C ALA A 59 -1.83 56.41 -43.69
N ASN A 60 -2.41 57.19 -44.60
CA ASN A 60 -2.70 58.61 -44.38
C ASN A 60 -4.18 58.75 -44.04
N ILE A 61 -4.52 59.11 -42.80
CA ILE A 61 -5.87 59.06 -42.26
C ILE A 61 -6.37 60.47 -41.97
N TYR A 62 -7.53 60.83 -42.51
CA TYR A 62 -8.15 62.12 -42.21
C TYR A 62 -9.09 62.00 -41.02
N ILE A 63 -8.93 62.84 -39.99
CA ILE A 63 -9.74 62.78 -38.77
C ILE A 63 -10.51 64.07 -38.53
N LYS A 64 -11.82 63.96 -38.26
CA LYS A 64 -12.73 65.09 -38.03
C LYS A 64 -13.72 64.84 -36.90
N PHE A 65 -14.25 65.91 -36.30
CA PHE A 65 -15.48 65.79 -35.53
C PHE A 65 -16.71 65.88 -36.45
N GLY A 66 -17.70 65.02 -36.24
CA GLY A 66 -18.89 64.96 -37.08
C GLY A 66 -20.05 64.20 -36.44
N SER A 67 -21.10 64.00 -37.24
CA SER A 67 -22.30 63.26 -36.81
C SER A 67 -22.06 61.76 -36.92
N THR A 68 -21.77 61.12 -35.78
CA THR A 68 -21.68 59.66 -35.62
C THR A 68 -22.16 59.28 -34.20
N GLY A 69 -22.18 57.98 -33.87
CA GLY A 69 -22.30 57.46 -32.51
C GLY A 69 -21.19 57.98 -31.60
N LEU A 70 -20.09 57.22 -31.47
CA LEU A 70 -18.91 57.61 -30.69
C LEU A 70 -17.67 57.80 -31.60
N GLY A 71 -17.38 56.82 -32.45
CA GLY A 71 -16.45 56.89 -33.58
C GLY A 71 -17.12 56.34 -34.86
N GLN A 72 -16.43 56.45 -35.99
CA GLN A 72 -16.77 55.77 -37.25
C GLN A 72 -15.58 55.87 -38.21
N SER A 73 -15.23 54.74 -38.83
CA SER A 73 -14.27 54.65 -39.91
C SER A 73 -14.99 54.64 -41.27
N GLY A 74 -14.34 55.20 -42.28
CA GLY A 74 -14.91 55.32 -43.63
C GLY A 74 -13.83 55.24 -44.69
N GLY A 75 -14.15 54.59 -45.81
CA GLY A 75 -13.19 54.44 -46.91
C GLY A 75 -13.74 53.80 -48.17
N VAL A 76 -12.83 53.60 -49.12
CA VAL A 76 -13.08 52.90 -50.37
C VAL A 76 -12.54 51.48 -50.26
N LEU A 77 -13.33 50.50 -50.71
CA LEU A 77 -12.92 49.10 -50.77
C LEU A 77 -12.49 48.75 -52.19
N THR A 78 -11.31 48.15 -52.33
CA THR A 78 -10.81 47.62 -53.60
C THR A 78 -11.20 46.16 -53.71
N LEU A 79 -12.02 45.80 -54.70
CA LEU A 79 -12.41 44.41 -54.93
C LEU A 79 -11.36 43.70 -55.79
N VAL A 80 -10.79 42.62 -55.26
CA VAL A 80 -9.83 41.75 -55.96
C VAL A 80 -10.33 40.30 -56.00
N THR A 81 -9.80 39.51 -56.95
CA THR A 81 -10.09 38.06 -56.94
C THR A 81 -9.40 37.39 -55.75
N TYR A 82 -9.99 36.31 -55.23
CA TYR A 82 -9.38 35.53 -54.15
C TYR A 82 -7.98 35.01 -54.50
N SER A 83 -7.77 34.58 -55.75
CA SER A 83 -6.45 34.15 -56.23
C SER A 83 -5.42 35.27 -56.23
N SER A 84 -5.81 36.50 -56.59
CA SER A 84 -4.91 37.67 -56.56
C SER A 84 -4.55 38.06 -55.13
N PHE A 85 -5.52 38.05 -54.22
CA PHE A 85 -5.29 38.29 -52.80
C PHE A 85 -4.35 37.24 -52.19
N ARG A 86 -4.64 35.95 -52.41
CA ARG A 86 -3.83 34.84 -51.92
C ARG A 86 -2.39 34.90 -52.43
N ALA A 87 -2.18 35.16 -53.72
CA ALA A 87 -0.82 35.32 -54.28
C ALA A 87 -0.08 36.54 -53.71
N ALA A 88 -0.80 37.60 -53.33
CA ALA A 88 -0.20 38.75 -52.67
C ALA A 88 0.24 38.41 -51.23
N LEU A 89 -0.59 37.71 -50.47
CA LEU A 89 -0.26 37.20 -49.13
C LEU A 89 0.90 36.20 -49.15
N GLU A 90 0.97 35.31 -50.13
CA GLU A 90 2.04 34.30 -50.22
C GLU A 90 3.44 34.93 -50.34
N ARG A 91 3.53 36.13 -50.94
CA ARG A 91 4.79 36.88 -51.05
C ARG A 91 5.19 37.58 -49.74
N ARG A 92 4.31 37.55 -48.73
CA ARG A 92 4.41 38.25 -47.45
C ARG A 92 4.33 37.30 -46.26
N LEU A 93 4.76 36.03 -46.43
CA LEU A 93 4.87 35.09 -45.32
C LEU A 93 6.14 35.39 -44.50
N THR A 94 6.07 36.38 -43.63
CA THR A 94 7.24 36.92 -42.91
C THR A 94 7.41 36.34 -41.51
N SER A 95 6.35 35.76 -40.95
CA SER A 95 6.32 35.16 -39.62
C SER A 95 5.83 33.70 -39.64
N ALA A 96 6.07 32.97 -38.56
CA ALA A 96 5.53 31.62 -38.39
C ALA A 96 4.00 31.61 -38.33
N ASN A 97 3.41 32.69 -37.84
CA ASN A 97 1.96 32.86 -37.83
C ASN A 97 1.42 33.07 -39.24
N ASP A 98 2.10 33.86 -40.08
CA ASP A 98 1.73 34.04 -41.49
C ASP A 98 1.73 32.72 -42.23
N ILE A 99 2.77 31.91 -42.07
CA ILE A 99 2.88 30.59 -42.70
C ILE A 99 1.73 29.69 -42.23
N LYS A 100 1.45 29.66 -40.92
CA LYS A 100 0.39 28.84 -40.33
C LYS A 100 -0.99 29.27 -40.83
N ALA A 101 -1.25 30.57 -40.83
CA ALA A 101 -2.49 31.19 -41.26
C ALA A 101 -2.73 30.99 -42.76
N PHE A 102 -1.72 31.23 -43.58
CA PHE A 102 -1.79 31.04 -45.02
C PHE A 102 -2.07 29.58 -45.40
N THR A 103 -1.36 28.64 -44.78
CA THR A 103 -1.48 27.21 -45.09
C THR A 103 -2.86 26.66 -44.72
N SER A 104 -3.42 27.12 -43.60
CA SER A 104 -4.59 26.50 -43.00
C SER A 104 -5.88 27.27 -43.30
N SER A 105 -5.83 28.60 -43.15
CA SER A 105 -7.01 29.47 -43.24
C SER A 105 -7.21 30.06 -44.63
N VAL A 106 -6.15 30.32 -45.39
CA VAL A 106 -6.18 30.86 -46.77
C VAL A 106 -6.01 29.74 -47.80
N THR A 107 -6.98 28.82 -47.82
CA THR A 107 -6.92 27.60 -48.65
C THR A 107 -6.82 27.90 -50.15
N PRO A 108 -6.40 26.96 -51.01
CA PRO A 108 -6.28 27.20 -52.46
C PRO A 108 -7.56 27.67 -53.17
N THR A 109 -8.73 27.34 -52.63
CA THR A 109 -10.04 27.77 -53.14
C THR A 109 -10.69 28.75 -52.18
N ASN A 110 -11.52 29.69 -52.67
CA ASN A 110 -12.21 30.62 -51.77
C ASN A 110 -13.16 29.83 -50.84
N PRO A 111 -12.96 29.85 -49.51
CA PRO A 111 -13.79 29.07 -48.58
C PRO A 111 -15.24 29.55 -48.49
N TYR A 112 -15.56 30.75 -48.99
CA TYR A 112 -16.92 31.29 -49.06
C TYR A 112 -17.58 31.11 -50.44
N GLY A 113 -16.89 30.48 -51.40
CA GLY A 113 -17.39 30.20 -52.75
C GLY A 113 -16.74 31.06 -53.83
N SER A 114 -16.72 30.55 -55.06
CA SER A 114 -16.02 31.15 -56.20
C SER A 114 -16.62 32.48 -56.69
N SER A 115 -17.86 32.79 -56.33
CA SER A 115 -18.53 34.07 -56.63
C SER A 115 -18.08 35.22 -55.73
N TYR A 116 -17.45 34.94 -54.59
CA TYR A 116 -17.01 35.97 -53.65
C TYR A 116 -15.64 36.53 -54.03
N ARG A 117 -15.55 37.87 -54.08
CA ARG A 117 -14.29 38.63 -54.17
C ARG A 117 -13.77 38.97 -52.76
N VAL A 118 -12.53 39.46 -52.66
CA VAL A 118 -11.99 40.00 -51.40
C VAL A 118 -11.98 41.53 -51.49
N GLY A 119 -12.65 42.20 -50.55
CA GLY A 119 -12.72 43.66 -50.47
C GLY A 119 -11.66 44.21 -49.52
N LEU A 120 -10.66 44.90 -50.06
CA LEU A 120 -9.53 45.43 -49.30
C LEU A 120 -9.70 46.92 -49.02
N GLN A 121 -9.51 47.35 -47.77
CA GLN A 121 -9.25 48.75 -47.44
C GLN A 121 -7.98 49.24 -48.15
N SER A 122 -7.89 50.55 -48.38
CA SER A 122 -6.74 51.17 -49.07
C SER A 122 -5.41 50.76 -48.44
N ALA A 123 -5.31 50.79 -47.11
CA ALA A 123 -4.09 50.47 -46.38
C ALA A 123 -3.63 49.01 -46.58
N VAL A 124 -4.54 48.03 -46.46
CA VAL A 124 -4.23 46.59 -46.70
C VAL A 124 -3.80 46.36 -48.14
N ALA A 125 -4.55 46.94 -49.09
CA ALA A 125 -4.20 46.84 -50.51
C ALA A 125 -2.78 47.36 -50.75
N GLY A 126 -2.37 48.41 -50.05
CA GLY A 126 -1.02 48.93 -50.12
C GLY A 126 0.05 48.07 -49.47
N ALA A 127 -0.20 47.50 -48.29
CA ALA A 127 0.70 46.56 -47.64
C ALA A 127 0.95 45.32 -48.54
N LEU A 128 -0.07 44.83 -49.22
CA LEU A 128 0.00 43.69 -50.15
C LEU A 128 0.57 44.04 -51.53
N GLY A 129 0.89 45.32 -51.79
CA GLY A 129 1.39 45.78 -53.09
C GLY A 129 0.37 45.64 -54.22
N LEU A 130 -0.93 45.68 -53.87
CA LEU A 130 -2.05 45.69 -54.80
C LEU A 130 -2.45 47.14 -55.13
N THR A 131 -3.32 47.30 -56.13
CA THR A 131 -3.88 48.61 -56.50
C THR A 131 -4.64 49.23 -55.33
N GLN A 132 -4.35 50.50 -55.02
CA GLN A 132 -4.98 51.27 -53.94
C GLN A 132 -5.85 52.40 -54.48
N PHE A 133 -6.95 52.67 -53.79
CA PHE A 133 -7.81 53.84 -53.99
C PHE A 133 -8.09 54.52 -52.66
N GLY A 134 -8.09 55.85 -52.65
CA GLY A 134 -8.34 56.63 -51.44
C GLY A 134 -9.71 57.29 -51.46
N THR A 135 -9.99 58.00 -50.37
CA THR A 135 -11.19 58.81 -50.17
C THR A 135 -10.82 60.25 -49.84
N LYS A 136 -11.58 61.20 -50.39
CA LYS A 136 -11.55 62.61 -49.99
C LYS A 136 -12.38 62.83 -48.71
N PRO A 137 -12.18 63.93 -47.97
CA PRO A 137 -12.93 64.22 -46.74
C PRO A 137 -14.46 64.25 -46.86
N ASP A 138 -14.96 64.49 -48.08
CA ASP A 138 -16.38 64.49 -48.46
C ASP A 138 -16.91 63.07 -48.81
N GLY A 139 -16.05 62.05 -48.77
CA GLY A 139 -16.37 60.65 -49.09
C GLY A 139 -16.19 60.27 -50.56
N ASN A 140 -15.78 61.19 -51.43
CA ASN A 140 -15.59 60.90 -52.85
C ASN A 140 -14.28 60.13 -53.13
N LEU A 141 -14.34 59.23 -54.12
CA LEU A 141 -13.18 58.45 -54.58
C LEU A 141 -12.04 59.35 -55.08
N CYS A 142 -10.79 58.98 -54.77
CA CYS A 142 -9.59 59.63 -55.28
C CYS A 142 -8.43 58.65 -55.44
N THR A 143 -7.35 59.10 -56.09
CA THR A 143 -6.11 58.33 -56.26
C THR A 143 -5.14 58.63 -55.13
N ILE A 144 -4.69 57.60 -54.41
CA ILE A 144 -3.69 57.73 -53.33
C ILE A 144 -2.42 58.42 -53.84
N GLY A 145 -1.92 59.38 -53.06
CA GLY A 145 -0.77 60.23 -53.42
C GLY A 145 -1.13 61.57 -54.06
N THR A 146 -2.41 61.81 -54.38
CA THR A 146 -2.92 63.14 -54.76
C THR A 146 -3.30 63.97 -53.53
N SER A 147 -3.35 65.30 -53.66
CA SER A 147 -3.76 66.20 -52.57
C SER A 147 -5.18 65.88 -52.09
N GLU A 148 -5.39 65.95 -50.78
CA GLU A 148 -6.68 65.64 -50.12
C GLU A 148 -7.21 64.22 -50.37
N CYS A 149 -6.31 63.26 -50.64
CA CYS A 149 -6.67 61.86 -50.78
C CYS A 149 -6.06 61.01 -49.65
N TYR A 150 -6.93 60.29 -48.93
CA TYR A 150 -6.60 59.59 -47.70
C TYR A 150 -6.92 58.09 -47.82
N ASP A 151 -6.19 57.26 -47.10
CA ASP A 151 -6.40 55.82 -47.01
C ASP A 151 -7.67 55.47 -46.23
N GLY A 152 -8.11 56.37 -45.33
CA GLY A 152 -9.35 56.28 -44.58
C GLY A 152 -9.74 57.61 -43.94
N ILE A 153 -10.98 57.70 -43.48
CA ILE A 153 -11.53 58.83 -42.73
C ILE A 153 -12.03 58.32 -41.40
N ILE A 154 -11.63 58.98 -40.32
CA ILE A 154 -12.17 58.74 -38.98
C ILE A 154 -13.04 59.93 -38.59
N THR A 155 -14.30 59.67 -38.24
CA THR A 155 -15.23 60.69 -37.75
C THR A 155 -15.53 60.42 -36.28
N ILE A 156 -15.15 61.33 -35.41
CA ILE A 156 -15.46 61.25 -33.97
C ILE A 156 -16.70 62.10 -33.66
N SER A 157 -17.52 61.68 -32.70
CA SER A 157 -18.78 62.34 -32.38
C SER A 157 -18.61 63.79 -31.91
N SER A 158 -19.09 64.74 -32.72
CA SER A 158 -19.15 66.16 -32.34
C SER A 158 -20.11 66.39 -31.17
N ALA A 159 -21.15 65.56 -31.05
CA ALA A 159 -22.07 65.57 -29.91
C ALA A 159 -21.34 65.22 -28.60
N MET A 160 -20.55 64.15 -28.57
CA MET A 160 -19.79 63.77 -27.37
C MET A 160 -18.72 64.81 -27.02
N GLN A 161 -18.07 65.39 -28.04
CA GLN A 161 -17.12 66.47 -27.83
C GLN A 161 -17.76 67.70 -27.20
N SER A 162 -18.89 68.17 -27.75
CA SER A 162 -19.61 69.34 -27.23
C SER A 162 -20.17 69.12 -25.81
N ALA A 163 -20.45 67.86 -25.45
CA ALA A 163 -20.91 67.46 -24.13
C ALA A 163 -19.78 67.27 -23.10
N GLY A 164 -18.50 67.48 -23.48
CA GLY A 164 -17.35 67.27 -22.60
C GLY A 164 -17.10 65.81 -22.22
N ARG A 165 -17.62 64.87 -23.00
CA ARG A 165 -17.58 63.42 -22.74
C ARG A 165 -16.37 62.71 -23.35
N LEU A 166 -15.43 63.45 -23.93
CA LEU A 166 -14.18 62.90 -24.45
C LEU A 166 -13.02 63.28 -23.52
N TYR A 167 -12.26 62.28 -23.12
CA TYR A 167 -11.09 62.41 -22.27
C TYR A 167 -9.82 62.32 -23.11
N TYR A 168 -8.98 63.35 -23.02
CA TYR A 168 -7.81 63.55 -23.88
C TYR A 168 -6.47 63.22 -23.19
N ARG A 169 -6.47 62.38 -22.14
CA ARG A 169 -5.26 61.98 -21.38
C ARG A 169 -4.42 63.17 -20.86
N THR A 170 -5.01 64.35 -20.71
CA THR A 170 -4.35 65.57 -20.22
C THR A 170 -4.51 65.69 -18.70
N GLY A 171 -3.61 65.06 -17.94
CA GLY A 171 -3.35 65.36 -16.51
C GLY A 171 -4.58 65.42 -15.59
N GLY A 172 -5.24 64.30 -15.37
CA GLY A 172 -6.36 64.11 -14.44
C GLY A 172 -6.96 62.70 -14.58
N THR A 173 -7.72 62.20 -13.61
CA THR A 173 -8.47 60.94 -13.75
C THR A 173 -9.69 61.12 -14.65
N ILE A 174 -9.91 60.19 -15.58
CA ILE A 174 -11.09 60.17 -16.45
C ILE A 174 -12.38 60.14 -15.63
N GLY A 175 -13.37 60.95 -16.02
CA GLY A 175 -14.68 60.99 -15.37
C GLY A 175 -15.55 59.78 -15.74
N LEU A 176 -16.43 59.36 -14.83
CA LEU A 176 -17.30 58.17 -14.98
C LEU A 176 -18.23 58.19 -16.20
N SER A 177 -18.40 59.32 -16.88
CA SER A 177 -19.24 59.49 -18.08
C SER A 177 -18.44 59.82 -19.35
N GLN A 178 -17.10 59.91 -19.23
CA GLN A 178 -16.18 60.28 -20.29
C GLN A 178 -15.55 59.04 -20.92
N PHE A 179 -15.38 59.06 -22.24
CA PHE A 179 -14.68 58.04 -23.02
C PHE A 179 -13.27 58.50 -23.35
N ASP A 180 -12.28 57.59 -23.32
CA ASP A 180 -10.92 57.91 -23.75
C ASP A 180 -10.87 58.10 -25.27
N PHE A 181 -10.67 59.35 -25.70
CA PHE A 181 -10.65 59.71 -27.12
C PHE A 181 -9.67 58.88 -27.93
N TYR A 182 -8.49 58.61 -27.38
CA TYR A 182 -7.44 57.91 -28.12
C TYR A 182 -7.76 56.42 -28.29
N SER A 183 -8.37 55.79 -27.29
CA SER A 183 -8.86 54.42 -27.43
C SER A 183 -9.99 54.32 -28.45
N VAL A 184 -10.85 55.34 -28.59
CA VAL A 184 -11.80 55.37 -29.71
C VAL A 184 -11.07 55.45 -31.05
N VAL A 185 -10.07 56.33 -31.17
CA VAL A 185 -9.34 56.51 -32.44
C VAL A 185 -8.52 55.27 -32.81
N GLU A 186 -7.88 54.60 -31.86
CA GLU A 186 -7.13 53.37 -32.08
C GLU A 186 -8.02 52.29 -32.74
N HIS A 187 -9.30 52.17 -32.35
CA HIS A 187 -10.23 51.17 -32.87
C HIS A 187 -10.54 51.44 -34.34
N GLU A 188 -10.86 52.69 -34.63
CA GLU A 188 -11.16 53.15 -35.99
C GLU A 188 -9.93 53.04 -36.91
N VAL A 189 -8.72 53.11 -36.35
CA VAL A 189 -7.47 52.88 -37.11
C VAL A 189 -7.37 51.41 -37.50
N ASP A 190 -7.65 50.47 -36.61
CA ASP A 190 -7.59 49.04 -36.92
C ASP A 190 -8.55 48.67 -38.05
N GLU A 191 -9.75 49.26 -38.04
CA GLU A 191 -10.73 49.09 -39.14
C GLU A 191 -10.21 49.65 -40.46
N VAL A 192 -9.61 50.84 -40.46
CA VAL A 192 -8.94 51.40 -41.66
C VAL A 192 -7.80 50.48 -42.11
N LEU A 193 -7.10 49.86 -41.16
CA LEU A 193 -5.97 48.98 -41.44
C LEU A 193 -6.40 47.61 -41.92
N GLY A 194 -7.60 47.09 -41.69
CA GLY A 194 -7.96 45.79 -42.30
C GLY A 194 -8.87 44.88 -41.48
N THR A 195 -9.26 45.27 -40.28
CA THR A 195 -9.96 44.38 -39.35
C THR A 195 -11.48 44.32 -39.53
N ILE A 196 -12.04 45.11 -40.45
CA ILE A 196 -13.47 45.04 -40.79
C ILE A 196 -13.88 43.61 -41.16
N SER A 197 -15.15 43.31 -40.94
CA SER A 197 -15.73 42.00 -41.20
C SER A 197 -17.10 42.15 -41.86
N CYS A 198 -17.57 41.06 -42.48
CA CYS A 198 -18.81 41.05 -43.26
C CYS A 198 -19.99 40.41 -42.54
N ALA A 199 -19.88 40.12 -41.24
CA ALA A 199 -20.86 39.36 -40.47
C ALA A 199 -22.19 40.09 -40.24
N PHE A 200 -22.24 41.42 -40.37
CA PHE A 200 -23.45 42.23 -40.18
C PHE A 200 -24.02 42.92 -41.41
N GLY A 201 -23.53 42.65 -42.63
CA GLY A 201 -24.20 43.26 -43.79
C GLY A 201 -23.42 43.48 -45.07
N CYS A 202 -22.44 42.64 -45.40
CA CYS A 202 -22.01 42.55 -46.81
C CYS A 202 -23.04 41.79 -47.69
N GLY A 203 -24.16 41.35 -47.09
CA GLY A 203 -25.19 40.49 -47.68
C GLY A 203 -25.70 40.99 -49.04
N GLY A 204 -25.34 40.25 -50.09
CA GLY A 204 -25.75 40.52 -51.48
C GLY A 204 -24.69 41.17 -52.37
N SER A 205 -23.58 41.67 -51.80
CA SER A 205 -22.57 42.45 -52.53
C SER A 205 -21.45 41.60 -53.19
N GLY A 206 -21.43 40.28 -52.95
CA GLY A 206 -20.50 39.35 -53.60
C GLY A 206 -19.03 39.45 -53.17
N TYR A 207 -18.73 39.92 -51.95
CA TYR A 207 -17.36 39.96 -51.41
C TYR A 207 -17.29 39.62 -49.90
N ILE A 208 -16.08 39.32 -49.43
CA ILE A 208 -15.67 39.12 -48.03
C ILE A 208 -14.56 40.11 -47.66
N ALA A 209 -14.38 40.42 -46.39
CA ALA A 209 -13.22 41.15 -45.88
C ALA A 209 -12.04 40.19 -45.59
N PRO A 210 -10.79 40.68 -45.52
CA PRO A 210 -9.63 39.85 -45.18
C PRO A 210 -9.76 39.13 -43.83
N ALA A 211 -10.27 39.83 -42.80
CA ALA A 211 -10.41 39.28 -41.46
C ALA A 211 -11.39 38.09 -41.41
N ASP A 212 -12.40 38.05 -42.29
CA ASP A 212 -13.36 36.93 -42.37
C ASP A 212 -12.67 35.58 -42.69
N LEU A 213 -11.50 35.62 -43.34
CA LEU A 213 -10.68 34.44 -43.60
C LEU A 213 -9.97 33.91 -42.36
N PHE A 214 -10.07 34.56 -41.20
CA PHE A 214 -9.50 34.05 -39.95
C PHE A 214 -10.55 33.92 -38.84
N ARG A 215 -11.81 34.18 -39.21
CA ARG A 215 -12.98 34.06 -38.36
C ARG A 215 -13.65 32.69 -38.52
N TYR A 216 -13.91 32.02 -37.39
CA TYR A 216 -14.49 30.69 -37.31
C TYR A 216 -15.61 30.63 -36.27
N HIS A 217 -16.69 29.90 -36.60
CA HIS A 217 -17.80 29.67 -35.66
C HIS A 217 -17.61 28.42 -34.81
N SER A 218 -16.86 27.45 -35.32
CA SER A 218 -16.37 26.26 -34.62
C SER A 218 -15.22 25.67 -35.44
N ASP A 219 -14.59 24.60 -34.95
CA ASP A 219 -13.47 23.94 -35.65
C ASP A 219 -13.83 23.66 -37.11
N GLY A 220 -13.04 24.21 -38.02
CA GLY A 220 -13.20 24.11 -39.48
C GLY A 220 -14.42 24.80 -40.08
N THR A 221 -15.29 25.43 -39.28
CA THR A 221 -16.57 25.98 -39.74
C THR A 221 -16.54 27.51 -39.80
N ARG A 222 -16.90 28.07 -40.96
CA ARG A 222 -16.92 29.51 -41.24
C ARG A 222 -18.32 29.98 -41.65
N GLY A 223 -18.58 31.28 -41.46
CA GLY A 223 -19.84 31.91 -41.80
C GLY A 223 -19.72 33.43 -41.77
N LEU A 224 -20.55 34.10 -42.57
CA LEU A 224 -20.70 35.56 -42.61
C LEU A 224 -21.88 36.02 -41.76
N GLY A 225 -22.18 35.27 -40.68
CA GLY A 225 -23.27 35.58 -39.76
C GLY A 225 -22.74 36.04 -38.40
N PRO A 226 -23.58 36.69 -37.58
CA PRO A 226 -23.20 37.10 -36.23
C PRO A 226 -22.81 35.91 -35.34
N GLY A 227 -21.96 36.16 -34.34
CA GLY A 227 -21.50 35.17 -33.36
C GLY A 227 -22.02 35.46 -31.96
N THR A 228 -21.82 34.54 -31.01
CA THR A 228 -22.37 34.66 -29.64
C THR A 228 -21.47 35.34 -28.58
N ASN A 229 -20.39 36.06 -28.91
CA ASN A 229 -19.38 36.61 -27.96
C ASN A 229 -19.06 35.63 -26.79
N ALA A 230 -19.07 34.33 -27.07
CA ALA A 230 -18.93 33.28 -26.07
C ALA A 230 -17.45 32.86 -26.02
N PRO A 231 -16.92 32.41 -24.87
CA PRO A 231 -15.53 31.94 -24.78
C PRO A 231 -15.19 30.96 -25.89
N CYS A 232 -14.04 31.15 -26.54
CA CYS A 232 -13.58 30.29 -27.64
C CYS A 232 -13.35 28.83 -27.26
N SER A 233 -13.33 28.53 -25.95
CA SER A 233 -13.34 27.18 -25.40
C SER A 233 -14.74 26.55 -25.31
N SER A 234 -15.81 27.29 -25.59
CA SER A 234 -17.18 26.79 -25.56
C SER A 234 -17.49 26.08 -26.88
N PRO A 235 -17.87 24.79 -26.86
CA PRO A 235 -18.22 24.03 -28.06
C PRO A 235 -19.60 24.47 -28.57
N ASN A 236 -19.66 25.64 -29.19
CA ASN A 236 -20.89 26.22 -29.73
C ASN A 236 -20.65 26.62 -31.19
N SER A 237 -21.42 26.02 -32.10
CA SER A 237 -21.40 26.32 -33.55
C SER A 237 -21.90 27.73 -33.90
N SER A 238 -22.29 28.52 -32.90
CA SER A 238 -22.76 29.90 -33.03
C SER A 238 -21.72 30.91 -32.52
N ASN A 239 -20.51 30.47 -32.13
CA ASN A 239 -19.48 31.39 -31.64
C ASN A 239 -18.83 32.19 -32.78
N ALA A 240 -17.97 33.17 -32.50
CA ALA A 240 -17.10 33.78 -33.52
C ALA A 240 -15.71 34.00 -32.92
N CYS A 241 -14.74 33.22 -33.39
CA CYS A 241 -13.39 33.19 -32.87
C CYS A 241 -12.36 33.42 -33.97
N PHE A 242 -11.33 34.18 -33.62
CA PHE A 242 -10.11 34.31 -34.39
C PHE A 242 -9.28 33.04 -34.26
N SER A 243 -8.87 32.48 -35.40
CA SER A 243 -8.00 31.31 -35.46
C SER A 243 -7.06 31.39 -36.66
N LEU A 244 -5.80 30.98 -36.43
CA LEU A 244 -4.81 30.85 -37.50
C LEU A 244 -5.01 29.56 -38.30
N ASP A 245 -5.40 28.46 -37.65
CA ASP A 245 -5.49 27.13 -38.27
C ASP A 245 -6.91 26.59 -38.42
N GLY A 246 -7.90 27.33 -37.91
CA GLY A 246 -9.29 26.90 -37.90
C GLY A 246 -9.61 25.81 -36.88
N VAL A 247 -8.68 25.47 -35.98
CA VAL A 247 -8.87 24.45 -34.93
C VAL A 247 -8.52 25.02 -33.56
N GLN A 248 -7.46 25.81 -33.47
CA GLN A 248 -7.05 26.52 -32.27
C GLN A 248 -7.71 27.90 -32.26
N MET A 249 -8.82 28.00 -31.54
CA MET A 249 -9.55 29.25 -31.37
C MET A 249 -8.82 30.14 -30.34
N LEU A 250 -8.20 31.22 -30.81
CA LEU A 250 -7.29 32.05 -30.01
C LEU A 250 -8.03 33.11 -29.20
N GLN A 251 -8.96 33.82 -29.81
CA GLN A 251 -9.68 34.93 -29.16
C GLN A 251 -11.05 35.14 -29.78
N GLN A 252 -12.01 35.60 -28.99
CA GLN A 252 -13.39 35.85 -29.41
C GLN A 252 -13.47 37.18 -30.17
N TYR A 253 -14.28 37.27 -31.22
CA TYR A 253 -14.65 38.55 -31.83
C TYR A 253 -15.80 39.23 -31.07
N ASN A 254 -15.89 40.56 -31.11
CA ASN A 254 -17.05 41.32 -30.66
C ASN A 254 -18.11 41.46 -31.77
N ASN A 255 -18.95 40.44 -31.95
CA ASN A 255 -19.89 40.35 -33.08
C ASN A 255 -21.33 40.03 -32.63
N VAL A 256 -21.86 40.82 -31.69
CA VAL A 256 -23.30 40.83 -31.33
C VAL A 256 -24.12 41.81 -32.18
N ASP A 257 -25.24 41.37 -32.76
CA ASP A 257 -26.16 42.24 -33.50
C ASP A 257 -26.94 43.14 -32.52
N ASN A 258 -26.36 44.30 -32.20
CA ASN A 258 -26.89 45.27 -31.23
C ASN A 258 -27.38 46.57 -31.89
N GLY A 259 -27.47 46.59 -33.23
CA GLY A 259 -27.86 47.76 -34.01
C GLY A 259 -26.74 48.77 -34.32
N GLN A 260 -25.49 48.45 -33.98
CA GLN A 260 -24.27 49.12 -34.47
C GLN A 260 -23.57 48.26 -35.54
N ASP A 261 -22.41 48.69 -36.07
CA ASP A 261 -21.62 47.89 -37.03
C ASP A 261 -20.71 46.86 -36.34
N GLU A 262 -19.89 46.14 -37.12
CA GLU A 262 -19.12 44.99 -36.63
C GLU A 262 -17.89 45.41 -35.85
N GLY A 263 -17.70 44.87 -34.64
CA GLY A 263 -16.61 45.30 -33.76
C GLY A 263 -16.99 46.46 -32.84
N ASP A 264 -18.20 47.00 -33.00
CA ASP A 264 -18.61 48.17 -32.25
C ASP A 264 -19.06 47.83 -30.80
N TRP A 265 -18.55 48.64 -29.87
CA TRP A 265 -18.87 48.81 -28.44
C TRP A 265 -19.37 47.59 -27.65
N PHE A 266 -18.48 46.99 -26.86
CA PHE A 266 -18.85 46.08 -25.76
C PHE A 266 -18.84 46.80 -24.40
N THR A 267 -19.86 46.60 -23.56
CA THR A 267 -20.02 47.35 -22.29
C THR A 267 -19.19 46.82 -21.12
N ASP A 268 -18.56 45.64 -21.25
CA ASP A 268 -17.81 44.98 -20.19
C ASP A 268 -16.30 45.06 -20.46
N CYS A 269 -15.69 46.07 -19.83
CA CYS A 269 -14.28 46.45 -19.92
C CYS A 269 -13.29 45.39 -19.42
N ALA A 270 -13.78 44.29 -18.83
CA ALA A 270 -12.94 43.22 -18.30
C ALA A 270 -12.66 42.13 -19.34
N LYS A 271 -13.33 42.15 -20.49
CA LYS A 271 -13.09 41.20 -21.58
C LYS A 271 -12.18 41.84 -22.62
N SER A 272 -11.18 41.08 -23.08
CA SER A 272 -10.42 41.40 -24.27
C SER A 272 -11.06 40.63 -25.41
N LEU A 273 -11.66 41.32 -26.38
CA LEU A 273 -12.20 40.73 -27.62
C LEU A 273 -11.36 41.22 -28.82
N VAL A 274 -11.50 40.55 -29.97
CA VAL A 274 -10.98 41.03 -31.26
C VAL A 274 -12.04 41.98 -31.84
N GLN A 275 -11.58 43.13 -32.32
CA GLN A 275 -12.42 44.28 -32.66
C GLN A 275 -13.22 44.75 -31.45
N ASP A 276 -12.55 45.04 -30.33
CA ASP A 276 -13.21 45.59 -29.15
C ASP A 276 -13.02 47.11 -29.05
N ALA A 277 -14.00 47.88 -29.53
CA ALA A 277 -14.10 49.29 -29.17
C ALA A 277 -14.50 49.40 -27.68
N VAL A 278 -13.52 49.58 -26.78
CA VAL A 278 -13.80 49.70 -25.34
C VAL A 278 -14.40 51.08 -25.03
N GLY A 279 -15.72 51.17 -25.09
CA GLY A 279 -16.51 52.35 -24.75
C GLY A 279 -16.84 52.39 -23.30
N CYS A 280 -15.80 52.32 -22.49
CA CYS A 280 -15.96 52.26 -21.05
C CYS A 280 -15.90 53.67 -20.50
N PRO A 281 -17.06 54.30 -20.22
CA PRO A 281 -17.04 55.60 -19.63
C PRO A 281 -16.36 55.49 -18.25
N GLY A 282 -15.33 56.30 -18.02
CA GLY A 282 -14.52 56.25 -16.79
C GLY A 282 -13.31 55.31 -16.81
N VAL A 283 -12.94 54.73 -17.95
CA VAL A 283 -11.71 53.93 -18.09
C VAL A 283 -10.78 54.58 -19.12
N ALA A 284 -9.52 54.81 -18.73
CA ALA A 284 -8.51 55.47 -19.56
C ALA A 284 -7.30 54.57 -19.79
N ASN A 285 -6.58 54.84 -20.87
CA ASN A 285 -5.39 54.09 -21.30
C ASN A 285 -5.68 52.60 -21.54
N VAL A 286 -6.88 52.30 -22.06
CA VAL A 286 -7.15 50.96 -22.56
C VAL A 286 -6.37 50.83 -23.86
N ASP A 287 -5.38 49.95 -23.84
CA ASP A 287 -4.74 49.44 -25.04
C ASP A 287 -5.72 48.47 -25.68
N ILE A 288 -6.32 48.93 -26.77
CA ILE A 288 -7.30 48.16 -27.51
C ILE A 288 -6.66 47.37 -28.64
N SER A 289 -5.33 47.23 -28.66
CA SER A 289 -4.61 46.35 -29.57
C SER A 289 -4.12 45.08 -28.84
N PRO A 290 -5.03 44.20 -28.37
CA PRO A 290 -4.64 42.97 -27.71
C PRO A 290 -3.79 42.10 -28.66
N SER A 291 -3.03 41.17 -28.10
CA SER A 291 -2.13 40.30 -28.87
C SER A 291 -2.83 39.57 -30.03
N ALA A 292 -4.15 39.36 -29.95
CA ALA A 292 -4.95 38.77 -31.00
C ALA A 292 -5.26 39.74 -32.17
N GLU A 293 -5.48 41.03 -31.93
CA GLU A 293 -5.77 42.00 -32.99
C GLU A 293 -4.52 42.38 -33.79
N ILE A 294 -3.39 42.55 -33.10
CA ILE A 294 -2.08 42.68 -33.74
C ILE A 294 -1.82 41.47 -34.64
N LEU A 295 -2.22 40.28 -34.19
CA LEU A 295 -2.07 39.05 -34.96
C LEU A 295 -3.05 38.95 -36.14
N VAL A 296 -4.26 39.51 -36.04
CA VAL A 296 -5.17 39.65 -37.20
C VAL A 296 -4.53 40.54 -38.25
N LEU A 297 -4.00 41.71 -37.85
CA LEU A 297 -3.32 42.64 -38.76
C LEU A 297 -2.06 42.01 -39.41
N ASP A 298 -1.27 41.25 -38.66
CA ASP A 298 -0.13 40.47 -39.19
C ASP A 298 -0.59 39.58 -40.37
N VAL A 299 -1.56 38.70 -40.11
CA VAL A 299 -1.96 37.67 -41.08
C VAL A 299 -2.82 38.16 -42.25
N VAL A 300 -3.38 39.37 -42.18
CA VAL A 300 -4.07 40.01 -43.33
C VAL A 300 -3.11 40.75 -44.27
N GLY A 301 -1.85 40.98 -43.85
CA GLY A 301 -0.80 41.46 -44.77
C GLY A 301 0.24 42.44 -44.21
N TYR A 302 0.23 42.75 -42.91
CA TYR A 302 1.25 43.62 -42.31
C TYR A 302 2.42 42.81 -41.73
N ASP A 303 3.63 43.31 -41.90
CA ASP A 303 4.85 42.63 -41.46
C ASP A 303 5.28 43.23 -40.11
N LEU A 304 5.31 42.45 -39.04
CA LEU A 304 5.85 42.91 -37.75
C LEU A 304 7.30 43.41 -37.91
N VAL A 305 7.69 44.47 -37.19
CA VAL A 305 9.05 45.08 -37.25
C VAL A 305 10.18 44.10 -36.90
N ASN A 306 9.84 42.94 -36.33
CA ASN A 306 10.68 41.99 -35.63
C ASN A 306 11.43 42.65 -34.45
N LYS A 307 11.21 42.16 -33.23
CA LYS A 307 12.33 42.04 -32.29
C LYS A 307 12.98 40.68 -32.56
N PRO A 308 14.05 40.58 -33.36
CA PRO A 308 14.94 39.45 -33.25
C PRO A 308 15.67 39.61 -31.92
N ALA A 309 15.36 38.76 -30.95
CA ALA A 309 16.38 38.45 -29.94
C ALA A 309 17.61 37.98 -30.71
N ILE A 310 18.82 38.39 -30.30
CA ILE A 310 20.00 37.58 -30.62
C ILE A 310 19.58 36.16 -30.25
N PRO A 311 19.60 35.17 -31.16
CA PRO A 311 19.05 33.86 -30.87
C PRO A 311 19.73 33.36 -29.60
N VAL A 312 18.96 33.33 -28.51
CA VAL A 312 19.49 32.93 -27.23
C VAL A 312 19.94 31.51 -27.42
N THR A 313 21.23 31.29 -27.23
CA THR A 313 21.86 30.00 -27.50
C THR A 313 22.25 29.40 -26.19
N ALA A 314 21.77 28.19 -25.89
CA ALA A 314 22.27 27.42 -24.76
C ALA A 314 23.67 26.91 -25.10
N LEU A 315 24.67 27.30 -24.31
CA LEU A 315 26.06 26.89 -24.52
C LEU A 315 26.40 25.62 -23.74
N THR A 316 25.91 25.54 -22.51
CA THR A 316 26.01 24.36 -21.65
C THR A 316 24.65 24.05 -21.08
N SER A 317 24.25 22.79 -21.06
CA SER A 317 23.02 22.33 -20.40
C SER A 317 23.24 20.95 -19.80
N VAL A 318 23.10 20.83 -18.48
CA VAL A 318 23.31 19.57 -17.76
C VAL A 318 22.28 19.39 -16.66
N THR A 319 21.98 18.14 -16.32
CA THR A 319 21.31 17.80 -15.06
C THR A 319 22.37 17.47 -14.00
N SER A 320 22.10 17.75 -12.72
CA SER A 320 23.03 17.53 -11.61
C SER A 320 22.32 17.26 -10.29
N ASP A 321 23.01 16.61 -9.35
CA ASP A 321 22.57 16.33 -7.98
C ASP A 321 23.27 17.20 -6.91
N SER A 322 24.21 18.07 -7.32
CA SER A 322 24.94 18.94 -6.42
C SER A 322 24.06 20.10 -5.93
N ASN A 323 23.97 20.28 -4.60
CA ASN A 323 23.18 21.35 -3.98
C ASN A 323 23.63 22.74 -4.45
N GLY A 324 22.73 23.50 -5.07
CA GLY A 324 22.95 24.90 -5.41
C GLY A 324 24.04 25.09 -6.47
N ALA A 325 23.78 24.65 -7.71
CA ALA A 325 24.51 25.15 -8.88
C ALA A 325 24.51 26.69 -8.81
N VAL A 326 25.66 27.25 -8.43
CA VAL A 326 25.78 28.54 -7.75
C VAL A 326 25.26 29.65 -8.65
N SER A 327 24.24 30.37 -8.19
CA SER A 327 23.80 31.60 -8.85
C SER A 327 24.98 32.59 -8.84
N GLY A 328 25.56 32.86 -10.01
CA GLY A 328 26.59 33.88 -10.20
C GLY A 328 28.04 33.43 -10.45
N SER A 329 28.41 32.13 -10.37
CA SER A 329 29.82 31.71 -10.64
C SER A 329 30.06 31.12 -12.03
N CYS A 330 29.01 30.90 -12.84
CA CYS A 330 29.08 30.30 -14.18
C CYS A 330 29.94 29.01 -14.30
N ALA A 331 30.21 28.33 -13.18
CA ALA A 331 30.92 27.06 -13.15
C ALA A 331 29.95 25.91 -13.43
N THR A 332 30.28 25.09 -14.43
CA THR A 332 29.43 23.94 -14.81
C THR A 332 29.50 22.87 -13.70
N PRO A 333 28.37 22.45 -13.10
CA PRO A 333 28.35 21.42 -12.08
C PRO A 333 28.60 20.02 -12.67
N PRO A 334 28.95 19.03 -11.84
CA PRO A 334 29.07 17.64 -12.27
C PRO A 334 27.77 17.14 -12.92
N VAL A 335 27.88 16.49 -14.08
CA VAL A 335 26.73 15.95 -14.80
C VAL A 335 26.24 14.70 -14.10
N ASN A 336 24.95 14.68 -13.75
CA ASN A 336 24.25 13.49 -13.32
C ASN A 336 22.88 13.41 -14.04
N ALA A 337 22.63 12.33 -14.78
CA ALA A 337 21.37 12.06 -15.48
C ALA A 337 20.61 10.88 -14.88
N SER A 338 21.03 10.38 -13.72
CA SER A 338 20.45 9.23 -13.04
C SER A 338 20.19 9.55 -11.57
N PHE A 339 18.91 9.55 -11.21
CA PHE A 339 18.41 9.87 -9.89
C PHE A 339 17.61 8.69 -9.35
N THR A 340 17.50 8.61 -8.03
CA THR A 340 16.65 7.64 -7.32
C THR A 340 15.53 8.38 -6.62
N ALA A 341 14.49 7.66 -6.18
CA ALA A 341 13.45 8.23 -5.31
C ALA A 341 13.99 8.84 -3.99
N SER A 342 15.23 8.52 -3.61
CA SER A 342 15.93 9.09 -2.44
C SER A 342 16.80 10.31 -2.75
N SER A 343 17.05 10.62 -4.03
CA SER A 343 17.75 11.85 -4.43
C SER A 343 16.99 13.07 -3.91
N LEU A 344 17.67 14.04 -3.31
CA LEU A 344 17.00 15.22 -2.76
C LEU A 344 16.31 16.04 -3.86
N ARG A 345 17.05 16.35 -4.93
CA ARG A 345 16.60 17.16 -6.06
C ARG A 345 17.33 16.74 -7.34
N ALA A 346 16.68 16.93 -8.49
CA ALA A 346 17.35 17.02 -9.78
C ALA A 346 17.44 18.50 -10.17
N TRP A 347 18.66 19.01 -10.31
CA TRP A 347 18.91 20.36 -10.82
C TRP A 347 19.07 20.31 -12.33
N VAL A 348 18.50 21.29 -13.03
CA VAL A 348 18.95 21.68 -14.37
C VAL A 348 19.82 22.91 -14.24
N TYR A 349 21.00 22.87 -14.84
CA TYR A 349 21.92 24.00 -14.96
C TYR A 349 22.14 24.27 -16.44
N PHE A 350 22.08 25.55 -16.81
CA PHE A 350 22.41 25.94 -18.17
C PHE A 350 23.01 27.33 -18.27
N THR A 351 23.84 27.54 -19.28
CA THR A 351 24.37 28.86 -19.66
C THR A 351 23.78 29.26 -21.00
N VAL A 352 23.48 30.55 -21.13
CA VAL A 352 22.99 31.14 -22.38
C VAL A 352 23.88 32.29 -22.80
N THR A 353 23.91 32.58 -24.09
CA THR A 353 24.42 33.84 -24.65
C THR A 353 23.35 34.47 -25.55
N GLY A 354 23.39 35.78 -25.72
CA GLY A 354 22.42 36.52 -26.53
C GLY A 354 21.11 36.89 -25.81
N ALA A 355 20.96 36.52 -24.54
CA ALA A 355 19.80 36.90 -23.73
C ALA A 355 19.71 38.42 -23.57
N ALA A 356 18.52 39.01 -23.70
CA ALA A 356 18.31 40.42 -23.32
C ALA A 356 17.82 40.51 -21.86
N SER A 357 18.25 41.56 -21.15
CA SER A 357 17.74 41.84 -19.81
C SER A 357 16.20 41.96 -19.82
N GLY A 358 15.54 41.31 -18.87
CA GLY A 358 14.09 41.23 -18.75
C GLY A 358 13.43 40.08 -19.50
N GLU A 359 14.16 39.28 -20.30
CA GLU A 359 13.55 38.17 -21.03
C GLU A 359 13.16 37.01 -20.10
N PRO A 360 11.92 36.47 -20.24
CA PRO A 360 11.47 35.36 -19.43
C PRO A 360 11.97 34.02 -19.99
N ALA A 361 12.27 33.09 -19.09
CA ALA A 361 12.53 31.70 -19.38
C ALA A 361 11.64 30.82 -18.51
N GLN A 362 11.06 29.76 -19.10
CA GLN A 362 10.31 28.76 -18.34
C GLN A 362 11.04 27.43 -18.38
N VAL A 363 11.41 26.94 -17.20
CA VAL A 363 11.90 25.57 -17.03
C VAL A 363 10.71 24.68 -16.70
N GLN A 364 10.42 23.72 -17.57
CA GLN A 364 9.34 22.76 -17.37
C GLN A 364 9.93 21.36 -17.18
N PHE A 365 9.61 20.73 -16.05
CA PHE A 365 9.87 19.32 -15.82
C PHE A 365 8.65 18.51 -16.23
N LEU A 366 8.83 17.53 -17.10
CA LEU A 366 7.81 16.67 -17.66
C LEU A 366 7.97 15.25 -17.12
N ARG A 367 6.84 14.67 -16.72
CA ARG A 367 6.74 13.29 -16.27
C ARG A 367 7.05 12.32 -17.43
N PRO A 368 7.29 11.03 -17.13
CA PRO A 368 7.48 10.01 -18.16
C PRO A 368 6.28 9.84 -19.12
N ASP A 369 5.07 10.21 -18.70
CA ASP A 369 3.86 10.21 -19.53
C ASP A 369 3.74 11.43 -20.47
N GLY A 370 4.71 12.35 -20.42
CA GLY A 370 4.74 13.56 -21.24
C GLY A 370 3.98 14.76 -20.68
N THR A 371 3.32 14.64 -19.53
CA THR A 371 2.62 15.76 -18.87
C THR A 371 3.60 16.67 -18.11
N VAL A 372 3.34 17.97 -18.09
CA VAL A 372 4.14 18.94 -17.31
C VAL A 372 3.87 18.72 -15.81
N HIS A 373 4.92 18.43 -15.05
CA HIS A 373 4.87 18.23 -13.61
C HIS A 373 5.00 19.55 -12.84
N THR A 374 6.03 20.34 -13.15
CA THR A 374 6.29 21.65 -12.56
C THR A 374 6.83 22.62 -13.60
N THR A 375 6.53 23.90 -13.41
CA THR A 375 7.08 25.01 -14.20
C THR A 375 7.76 26.00 -13.27
N THR A 376 8.98 26.43 -13.61
CA THR A 376 9.71 27.48 -12.91
C THR A 376 9.99 28.62 -13.87
N SER A 377 9.55 29.82 -13.53
CA SER A 377 9.84 31.03 -14.30
C SER A 377 11.13 31.68 -13.81
N LEU A 378 12.00 32.04 -14.75
CA LEU A 378 13.25 32.77 -14.54
C LEU A 378 13.22 34.01 -15.44
N THR A 379 13.95 35.05 -15.05
CA THR A 379 14.08 36.26 -15.86
C THR A 379 15.55 36.59 -16.02
N SER A 380 15.97 36.90 -17.26
CA SER A 380 17.32 37.36 -17.50
C SER A 380 17.54 38.71 -16.81
N THR A 381 18.60 38.83 -16.02
CA THR A 381 18.89 40.07 -15.28
C THR A 381 19.86 40.98 -16.03
N THR A 382 20.63 40.46 -16.97
CA THR A 382 21.66 41.19 -17.73
C THR A 382 21.69 40.74 -19.19
N THR A 383 21.99 41.65 -20.11
CA THR A 383 22.15 41.32 -21.53
C THR A 383 23.44 40.55 -21.78
N GLY A 384 23.40 39.48 -22.60
CA GLY A 384 24.56 38.71 -23.04
C GLY A 384 24.67 37.32 -22.40
N PHE A 385 25.86 36.98 -21.89
CA PHE A 385 26.13 35.68 -21.28
C PHE A 385 25.61 35.61 -19.84
N GLN A 386 24.87 34.55 -19.51
CA GLN A 386 24.34 34.33 -18.16
C GLN A 386 24.15 32.84 -17.87
N CYS A 387 24.19 32.45 -16.59
CA CYS A 387 23.88 31.10 -16.14
C CYS A 387 22.58 31.06 -15.33
N PHE A 388 21.86 29.95 -15.44
CA PHE A 388 20.60 29.70 -14.76
C PHE A 388 20.59 28.33 -14.11
N SER A 389 19.79 28.19 -13.06
CA SER A 389 19.46 26.90 -12.48
C SER A 389 18.02 26.84 -12.00
N ALA A 390 17.42 25.66 -12.11
CA ALA A 390 16.12 25.33 -11.54
C ALA A 390 16.15 23.89 -11.04
N SER A 391 15.24 23.51 -10.14
CA SER A 391 15.23 22.17 -9.56
C SER A 391 13.85 21.54 -9.52
N LEU A 392 13.85 20.22 -9.67
CA LEU A 392 12.75 19.33 -9.32
C LEU A 392 13.07 18.72 -7.96
N SER A 393 12.21 18.93 -6.96
CA SER A 393 12.26 18.18 -5.71
C SER A 393 11.88 16.73 -5.97
N ILE A 394 12.70 15.79 -5.51
CA ILE A 394 12.46 14.35 -5.68
C ILE A 394 12.09 13.75 -4.32
N LYS A 395 13.02 13.75 -3.35
CA LYS A 395 12.76 13.25 -2.00
C LYS A 395 11.59 14.02 -1.37
N ASP A 396 10.65 13.28 -0.79
CA ASP A 396 9.46 13.78 -0.09
C ASP A 396 8.52 14.62 -0.99
N ALA A 397 8.57 14.39 -2.31
CA ALA A 397 7.72 15.03 -3.32
C ALA A 397 7.09 13.98 -4.27
N SER A 398 6.05 14.39 -5.01
CA SER A 398 5.32 13.50 -5.93
C SER A 398 6.15 12.98 -7.11
N ALA A 399 7.31 13.57 -7.39
CA ALA A 399 8.24 13.04 -8.40
C ALA A 399 8.89 11.71 -7.98
N ALA A 400 9.05 11.42 -6.68
CA ALA A 400 9.66 10.18 -6.20
C ALA A 400 8.82 8.91 -6.50
N SER A 401 7.51 9.05 -6.69
CA SER A 401 6.60 7.93 -7.00
C SER A 401 6.41 7.68 -8.50
N LEU A 402 7.04 8.50 -9.36
CA LEU A 402 6.86 8.49 -10.81
C LEU A 402 8.16 8.05 -11.49
N ALA A 403 8.47 6.76 -11.40
CA ALA A 403 9.66 6.19 -12.01
C ALA A 403 9.61 6.25 -13.54
N GLY A 404 10.77 6.47 -14.17
CA GLY A 404 10.90 6.45 -15.63
C GLY A 404 11.85 7.52 -16.17
N ILE A 405 11.77 7.74 -17.48
CA ILE A 405 12.55 8.76 -18.18
C ILE A 405 11.81 10.09 -18.06
N TRP A 406 12.37 11.01 -17.29
CA TRP A 406 11.90 12.38 -17.17
C TRP A 406 12.54 13.25 -18.23
N LYS A 407 11.81 14.30 -18.63
CA LYS A 407 12.32 15.32 -19.56
C LYS A 407 12.26 16.68 -18.89
N VAL A 408 13.32 17.46 -18.97
CA VAL A 408 13.27 18.89 -18.67
C VAL A 408 13.42 19.66 -19.98
N ARG A 409 12.55 20.63 -20.22
CA ARG A 409 12.64 21.53 -21.37
C ARG A 409 12.67 22.97 -20.90
N VAL A 410 13.49 23.79 -21.55
CA VAL A 410 13.57 25.23 -21.27
C VAL A 410 12.97 25.98 -22.44
N LEU A 411 11.91 26.75 -22.19
CA LEU A 411 11.29 27.66 -23.14
C LEU A 411 11.86 29.07 -22.89
N TRP A 412 12.16 29.83 -23.95
CA TRP A 412 12.76 31.16 -23.83
C TRP A 412 11.96 32.21 -24.58
N GLY A 413 11.80 33.40 -24.01
CA GLY A 413 11.21 34.55 -24.71
C GLY A 413 9.77 34.31 -25.19
N ASN A 414 8.96 33.60 -24.39
CA ASN A 414 7.59 33.16 -24.73
C ASN A 414 7.49 32.19 -25.92
N SER A 415 8.61 31.63 -26.40
CA SER A 415 8.60 30.60 -27.45
C SER A 415 7.96 29.29 -26.95
N SER A 416 7.14 28.66 -27.80
CA SER A 416 6.62 27.30 -27.58
C SER A 416 7.63 26.21 -27.97
N THR A 417 8.70 26.58 -28.70
CA THR A 417 9.80 25.68 -29.05
C THR A 417 10.86 25.72 -27.95
N PRO A 418 11.29 24.58 -27.39
CA PRO A 418 12.30 24.57 -26.35
C PRO A 418 13.67 24.99 -26.89
N LEU A 419 14.32 25.90 -26.16
CA LEU A 419 15.71 26.28 -26.34
C LEU A 419 16.62 25.05 -26.27
N PHE A 420 16.36 24.16 -25.32
CA PHE A 420 16.92 22.81 -25.28
C PHE A 420 16.01 21.88 -24.48
N SER A 421 16.28 20.58 -24.55
CA SER A 421 15.70 19.58 -23.66
C SER A 421 16.75 18.59 -23.21
N LEU A 422 16.68 18.18 -21.94
CA LEU A 422 17.47 17.09 -21.40
C LEU A 422 16.54 15.98 -20.91
N THR A 423 17.04 14.76 -20.92
CA THR A 423 16.40 13.61 -20.29
C THR A 423 17.24 13.13 -19.13
N PHE A 424 16.58 12.77 -18.03
CA PHE A 424 17.20 12.09 -16.89
C PHE A 424 16.28 10.98 -16.42
N THR A 425 16.84 9.99 -15.74
CA THR A 425 16.07 8.88 -15.19
C THR A 425 15.81 9.12 -13.72
N ILE A 426 14.57 8.92 -13.29
CA ILE A 426 14.28 8.63 -11.88
C ILE A 426 13.99 7.15 -11.84
N SER A 427 14.95 6.37 -11.36
CA SER A 427 14.74 4.95 -11.12
C SER A 427 13.74 4.78 -9.98
N ALA A 428 12.86 3.80 -10.12
CA ALA A 428 12.00 3.38 -9.03
C ALA A 428 12.86 3.15 -7.78
N SER A 429 12.35 3.58 -6.63
CA SER A 429 12.77 2.94 -5.39
C SER A 429 12.63 1.43 -5.61
N ASN A 430 13.67 0.65 -5.33
CA ASN A 430 13.53 -0.80 -5.21
C ASN A 430 12.68 -1.07 -3.97
N CYS A 431 11.37 -0.82 -4.08
CA CYS A 431 10.42 -1.02 -3.02
C CYS A 431 10.28 -2.51 -2.81
N THR A 432 10.72 -2.97 -1.65
CA THR A 432 10.45 -4.34 -1.21
C THR A 432 9.24 -4.26 -0.30
N TYR A 433 8.16 -4.91 -0.71
CA TYR A 433 6.97 -5.04 0.09
C TYR A 433 6.96 -6.41 0.75
N SER A 434 6.72 -6.46 2.04
CA SER A 434 6.44 -7.71 2.74
C SER A 434 5.20 -7.53 3.61
N LEU A 435 4.47 -8.63 3.77
CA LEU A 435 3.32 -8.70 4.67
C LEU A 435 3.77 -9.42 5.94
N GLU A 436 3.36 -8.93 7.10
CA GLU A 436 3.66 -9.63 8.38
C GLU A 436 2.99 -11.00 8.45
N ALA A 437 1.89 -11.18 7.72
CA ALA A 437 1.15 -12.42 7.61
C ALA A 437 0.70 -12.66 6.17
N GLY A 438 0.61 -13.93 5.77
CA GLY A 438 0.10 -14.35 4.46
C GLY A 438 -1.41 -14.40 4.40
N GLY A 439 -2.09 -14.16 5.52
CA GLY A 439 -3.54 -14.20 5.59
C GLY A 439 -4.11 -14.07 7.00
N ARG A 440 -5.43 -14.13 7.09
CA ARG A 440 -6.18 -14.16 8.35
C ARG A 440 -7.42 -15.05 8.26
N VAL A 441 -7.71 -15.76 9.34
CA VAL A 441 -8.93 -16.54 9.54
C VAL A 441 -9.93 -15.75 10.36
N PHE A 442 -11.18 -15.79 9.94
CA PHE A 442 -12.34 -15.26 10.64
C PHE A 442 -13.30 -16.40 11.00
N ASP A 443 -13.98 -16.26 12.13
CA ASP A 443 -15.15 -17.09 12.41
C ASP A 443 -16.30 -16.76 11.43
N SER A 444 -17.39 -17.51 11.53
CA SER A 444 -18.54 -17.33 10.66
C SER A 444 -19.24 -15.97 10.82
N SER A 445 -19.01 -15.24 11.91
CA SER A 445 -19.59 -13.90 12.11
C SER A 445 -18.87 -12.83 11.28
N GLY A 446 -17.63 -13.09 10.85
CA GLY A 446 -16.82 -12.12 10.10
C GLY A 446 -16.25 -11.03 11.01
N GLY A 447 -16.20 -9.79 10.52
CA GLY A 447 -15.73 -8.64 11.30
C GLY A 447 -14.52 -7.92 10.70
N ALA A 448 -13.88 -7.07 11.51
CA ALA A 448 -12.79 -6.20 11.06
C ALA A 448 -11.44 -6.93 10.98
N GLY A 449 -10.73 -6.70 9.88
CA GLY A 449 -9.40 -7.19 9.59
C GLY A 449 -8.39 -6.07 9.40
N VAL A 450 -7.12 -6.40 9.64
CA VAL A 450 -5.97 -5.49 9.43
C VAL A 450 -4.88 -6.26 8.71
N ILE A 451 -4.29 -5.64 7.69
CA ILE A 451 -3.09 -6.12 6.97
C ILE A 451 -1.95 -5.19 7.33
N GLN A 452 -0.88 -5.74 7.89
CA GLN A 452 0.34 -4.99 8.17
C GLN A 452 1.30 -5.13 6.99
N VAL A 453 1.59 -4.02 6.33
CA VAL A 453 2.48 -3.94 5.16
C VAL A 453 3.78 -3.27 5.60
N GLN A 454 4.92 -3.92 5.35
CA GLN A 454 6.23 -3.32 5.53
C GLN A 454 6.78 -2.88 4.18
N ALA A 455 7.24 -1.64 4.11
CA ALA A 455 7.86 -1.04 2.93
C ALA A 455 8.77 0.12 3.34
N GLN A 456 9.78 0.43 2.52
CA GLN A 456 10.66 1.57 2.76
C GLN A 456 9.87 2.90 2.73
N PRO A 457 10.36 3.96 3.41
CA PRO A 457 9.79 5.30 3.25
C PRO A 457 9.67 5.68 1.77
N ASN A 458 8.56 6.33 1.41
CA ASN A 458 8.21 6.72 0.02
C ASN A 458 7.83 5.56 -0.93
N CYS A 459 7.67 4.33 -0.43
CA CYS A 459 7.09 3.22 -1.20
C CYS A 459 5.58 3.14 -1.03
N PHE A 460 4.83 3.46 -2.09
CA PHE A 460 3.37 3.35 -2.09
C PHE A 460 2.91 1.97 -2.54
N TRP A 461 1.80 1.50 -2.00
CA TRP A 461 1.22 0.20 -2.33
C TRP A 461 -0.31 0.29 -2.40
N THR A 462 -0.92 -0.59 -3.19
CA THR A 462 -2.37 -0.69 -3.35
C THR A 462 -2.86 -2.09 -3.03
N ILE A 463 -4.17 -2.19 -2.73
CA ILE A 463 -4.89 -3.44 -2.49
C ILE A 463 -5.89 -3.66 -3.62
N ALA A 464 -5.86 -4.84 -4.24
CA ALA A 464 -6.74 -5.22 -5.33
C ALA A 464 -7.32 -6.62 -5.14
N ASN A 465 -8.29 -6.97 -6.00
CA ASN A 465 -8.92 -8.29 -6.09
C ASN A 465 -9.65 -8.76 -4.82
N ALA A 466 -10.18 -7.84 -4.01
CA ALA A 466 -10.98 -8.21 -2.85
C ALA A 466 -12.24 -9.02 -3.26
N PRO A 467 -12.52 -10.19 -2.65
CA PRO A 467 -13.74 -10.94 -2.89
C PRO A 467 -14.99 -10.12 -2.56
N ALA A 468 -16.12 -10.39 -3.21
CA ALA A 468 -17.38 -9.63 -3.01
C ALA A 468 -17.92 -9.61 -1.57
N TRP A 469 -17.46 -10.53 -0.71
CA TRP A 469 -17.82 -10.61 0.71
C TRP A 469 -16.79 -9.94 1.64
N VAL A 470 -15.81 -9.22 1.07
CA VAL A 470 -14.78 -8.44 1.75
C VAL A 470 -14.85 -7.00 1.28
N SER A 471 -15.05 -6.06 2.21
CA SER A 471 -15.07 -4.62 1.92
C SER A 471 -13.76 -3.99 2.38
N LEU A 472 -13.00 -3.42 1.46
CA LEU A 472 -11.79 -2.65 1.79
C LEU A 472 -12.20 -1.29 2.37
N LEU A 473 -11.69 -0.94 3.54
CA LEU A 473 -11.81 0.42 4.09
C LEU A 473 -10.65 1.29 3.61
N ASP A 474 -9.45 0.69 3.48
CA ASP A 474 -8.27 1.27 2.86
C ASP A 474 -7.94 0.53 1.57
N SER A 475 -7.71 1.25 0.47
CA SER A 475 -7.35 0.67 -0.84
C SER A 475 -5.86 0.80 -1.19
N GLY A 476 -5.06 1.41 -0.30
CA GLY A 476 -3.62 1.57 -0.46
C GLY A 476 -3.00 2.35 0.70
N GLY A 477 -1.67 2.48 0.68
CA GLY A 477 -0.88 3.14 1.72
C GLY A 477 0.52 3.50 1.23
N GLY A 478 1.34 4.08 2.11
CA GLY A 478 2.72 4.47 1.82
C GLY A 478 3.66 4.15 2.98
N GLY A 479 4.85 3.65 2.67
CA GLY A 479 5.79 3.12 3.66
C GLY A 479 5.22 1.94 4.44
N THR A 480 5.79 1.66 5.61
CA THR A 480 5.20 0.72 6.56
C THR A 480 3.90 1.29 7.12
N ALA A 481 2.78 0.64 6.82
CA ALA A 481 1.46 1.07 7.27
C ALA A 481 0.47 -0.11 7.34
N ALA A 482 -0.62 0.11 8.08
CA ALA A 482 -1.71 -0.84 8.22
C ALA A 482 -2.85 -0.49 7.25
N ALA A 483 -3.45 -1.50 6.63
CA ALA A 483 -4.70 -1.36 5.87
C ALA A 483 -5.82 -2.14 6.53
N THR A 484 -7.00 -1.53 6.60
CA THR A 484 -8.18 -2.09 7.25
C THR A 484 -9.23 -2.55 6.24
N PHE A 485 -9.95 -3.62 6.59
CA PHE A 485 -11.01 -4.20 5.79
C PHE A 485 -12.08 -4.85 6.69
N THR A 486 -13.24 -5.17 6.14
CA THR A 486 -14.29 -5.92 6.85
C THR A 486 -14.70 -7.16 6.07
N VAL A 487 -14.99 -8.23 6.80
CA VAL A 487 -15.47 -9.51 6.28
C VAL A 487 -16.94 -9.64 6.65
N ALA A 488 -17.81 -9.84 5.67
CA ALA A 488 -19.24 -10.05 5.91
C ALA A 488 -19.49 -11.40 6.64
N PRO A 489 -20.56 -11.52 7.44
CA PRO A 489 -20.96 -12.81 8.00
C PRO A 489 -21.13 -13.90 6.93
N ASN A 490 -20.81 -15.13 7.29
CA ASN A 490 -20.98 -16.32 6.46
C ASN A 490 -22.00 -17.25 7.10
N SER A 491 -23.14 -17.46 6.44
CA SER A 491 -24.16 -18.42 6.88
C SER A 491 -24.02 -19.80 6.24
N GLY A 492 -23.07 -19.99 5.33
CA GLY A 492 -22.87 -21.21 4.55
C GLY A 492 -21.65 -22.04 4.97
N SER A 493 -21.13 -22.82 4.01
CA SER A 493 -19.88 -23.56 4.15
C SER A 493 -18.69 -22.62 4.34
N GLY A 494 -17.58 -23.13 4.88
CA GLY A 494 -16.34 -22.37 4.97
C GLY A 494 -15.92 -21.85 3.58
N ARG A 495 -15.39 -20.63 3.54
CA ARG A 495 -15.00 -19.97 2.30
C ARG A 495 -13.61 -19.37 2.43
N SER A 496 -12.92 -19.25 1.30
CA SER A 496 -11.60 -18.63 1.21
C SER A 496 -11.56 -17.70 0.02
N GLY A 497 -10.81 -16.61 0.14
CA GLY A 497 -10.59 -15.63 -0.91
C GLY A 497 -9.25 -14.95 -0.73
N GLN A 498 -8.73 -14.35 -1.79
CA GLN A 498 -7.41 -13.72 -1.78
C GLN A 498 -7.52 -12.27 -2.20
N LEU A 499 -6.69 -11.42 -1.62
CA LEU A 499 -6.47 -10.05 -2.07
C LEU A 499 -4.99 -9.85 -2.38
N SER A 500 -4.68 -8.97 -3.34
CA SER A 500 -3.32 -8.66 -3.74
C SER A 500 -2.89 -7.33 -3.13
N VAL A 501 -1.78 -7.31 -2.39
CA VAL A 501 -1.20 -6.13 -1.75
C VAL A 501 0.21 -5.93 -2.30
N ALA A 502 0.41 -4.88 -3.10
CA ALA A 502 1.70 -4.64 -3.77
C ALA A 502 2.27 -5.87 -4.52
N GLY A 503 1.38 -6.71 -5.08
CA GLY A 503 1.75 -7.96 -5.74
C GLY A 503 1.91 -9.18 -4.81
N ALA A 504 1.96 -8.99 -3.48
CA ALA A 504 1.90 -10.09 -2.51
C ALA A 504 0.46 -10.58 -2.32
N THR A 505 0.29 -11.87 -2.03
CA THR A 505 -1.04 -12.48 -1.81
C THR A 505 -1.35 -12.52 -0.31
N PHE A 506 -2.53 -12.05 0.07
CA PHE A 506 -3.08 -12.19 1.41
C PHE A 506 -4.37 -13.01 1.35
N THR A 507 -4.41 -14.13 2.08
CA THR A 507 -5.53 -15.08 2.09
C THR A 507 -6.49 -14.77 3.24
N ILE A 508 -7.77 -14.59 2.94
CA ILE A 508 -8.82 -14.51 3.94
C ILE A 508 -9.56 -15.85 3.95
N GLU A 509 -9.52 -16.54 5.08
CA GLU A 509 -10.36 -17.71 5.35
C GLU A 509 -11.50 -17.31 6.27
N GLN A 510 -12.69 -17.83 6.03
CA GLN A 510 -13.83 -17.65 6.92
C GLN A 510 -14.49 -19.00 7.19
N GLN A 511 -14.63 -19.34 8.46
CA GLN A 511 -15.19 -20.60 8.91
C GLN A 511 -16.65 -20.79 8.45
N ALA A 512 -17.08 -22.04 8.41
CA ALA A 512 -18.48 -22.39 8.19
C ALA A 512 -19.32 -21.97 9.42
N ALA A 513 -20.55 -21.52 9.19
CA ALA A 513 -21.53 -21.28 10.27
C ALA A 513 -21.84 -22.55 11.05
N PHE A 514 -21.85 -23.68 10.36
CA PHE A 514 -22.16 -24.98 10.92
C PHE A 514 -21.34 -26.07 10.23
N ILE A 515 -20.83 -27.01 11.02
CA ILE A 515 -20.15 -28.21 10.54
C ILE A 515 -20.87 -29.40 11.19
N PHE A 516 -21.50 -30.22 10.35
CA PHE A 516 -22.22 -31.40 10.84
C PHE A 516 -21.27 -32.36 11.56
N GLY A 517 -21.67 -32.78 12.76
CA GLY A 517 -20.90 -33.72 13.58
C GLY A 517 -19.70 -33.12 14.30
N LEU A 518 -19.45 -31.80 14.22
CA LEU A 518 -18.35 -31.17 14.94
C LEU A 518 -18.65 -31.19 16.45
N SER A 519 -17.86 -31.96 17.20
CA SER A 519 -17.99 -32.09 18.66
C SER A 519 -16.70 -31.72 19.36
N PHE A 520 -16.80 -31.18 20.58
CA PHE A 520 -15.65 -30.95 21.44
C PHE A 520 -14.91 -32.26 21.71
N VAL A 521 -13.58 -32.25 21.51
CA VAL A 521 -12.69 -33.39 21.75
C VAL A 521 -11.97 -33.22 23.08
N GLY A 522 -11.38 -32.05 23.32
CA GLY A 522 -10.56 -31.78 24.49
C GLY A 522 -9.90 -30.41 24.46
N SER A 523 -9.09 -30.13 25.46
CA SER A 523 -8.39 -28.85 25.60
C SER A 523 -6.91 -29.00 25.97
N MET A 524 -6.11 -28.02 25.56
CA MET A 524 -4.70 -27.87 25.92
C MET A 524 -4.63 -26.66 26.86
N PRO A 525 -4.54 -26.88 28.19
CA PRO A 525 -4.76 -25.85 29.21
C PRO A 525 -3.70 -24.76 29.25
N HIS A 526 -2.61 -24.88 28.49
CA HIS A 526 -1.59 -23.85 28.41
C HIS A 526 -0.94 -23.81 27.03
N ILE A 527 -0.74 -22.60 26.51
CA ILE A 527 0.10 -22.32 25.35
C ILE A 527 0.86 -21.01 25.60
N ALA A 528 2.03 -20.89 25.00
CA ALA A 528 2.85 -19.68 25.05
C ALA A 528 3.46 -19.40 23.66
N ALA A 529 3.36 -18.17 23.20
CA ALA A 529 3.88 -17.76 21.88
C ALA A 529 4.39 -16.32 21.89
N LYS A 530 5.22 -15.97 20.88
CA LYS A 530 5.92 -14.69 20.75
C LYS A 530 6.98 -14.47 21.84
N ASP A 531 7.69 -13.34 21.73
CA ASP A 531 8.84 -13.00 22.56
C ASP A 531 9.90 -14.11 22.58
N VAL A 532 9.91 -14.96 23.59
CA VAL A 532 10.87 -16.07 23.72
C VAL A 532 10.23 -17.45 23.58
N TRP A 533 8.97 -17.51 23.13
CA TRP A 533 8.20 -18.75 23.04
C TRP A 533 7.65 -19.02 21.65
N THR A 534 7.66 -20.29 21.27
CA THR A 534 6.84 -20.82 20.18
C THR A 534 6.04 -22.01 20.66
N THR A 535 4.87 -22.27 20.08
CA THR A 535 4.05 -23.45 20.34
C THR A 535 3.77 -24.18 19.03
N THR A 536 4.05 -25.49 19.00
CA THR A 536 3.68 -26.38 17.90
C THR A 536 2.51 -27.27 18.31
N PHE A 537 1.39 -27.14 17.63
CA PHE A 537 0.24 -28.04 17.74
C PHE A 537 0.42 -29.21 16.78
N THR A 538 0.19 -30.42 17.27
CA THR A 538 0.16 -31.65 16.49
C THR A 538 -1.22 -32.27 16.63
N LEU A 539 -1.97 -32.33 15.54
CA LEU A 539 -3.27 -33.00 15.47
C LEU A 539 -3.13 -34.31 14.69
N VAL A 540 -3.76 -35.38 15.16
CA VAL A 540 -3.66 -36.71 14.57
C VAL A 540 -5.05 -37.25 14.30
N ASN A 541 -5.33 -37.62 13.06
CA ASN A 541 -6.53 -38.36 12.72
C ASN A 541 -6.30 -39.85 12.94
N LYS A 542 -6.84 -40.40 14.03
CA LYS A 542 -6.74 -41.83 14.35
C LYS A 542 -7.74 -42.68 13.55
N GLY A 543 -8.71 -42.04 12.90
CA GLY A 543 -9.70 -42.66 12.03
C GLY A 543 -9.18 -42.97 10.63
N THR A 544 -9.95 -43.76 9.87
CA THR A 544 -9.62 -44.15 8.49
C THR A 544 -10.17 -43.20 7.43
N THR A 545 -11.10 -42.32 7.79
CA THR A 545 -11.72 -41.33 6.90
C THR A 545 -11.23 -39.93 7.22
N SER A 546 -11.30 -39.02 6.25
CA SER A 546 -11.03 -37.61 6.51
C SER A 546 -12.01 -37.04 7.54
N ALA A 547 -11.51 -36.18 8.42
CA ALA A 547 -12.32 -35.47 9.41
C ALA A 547 -11.86 -34.00 9.49
N THR A 548 -12.80 -33.12 9.81
CA THR A 548 -12.53 -31.70 10.01
C THR A 548 -12.19 -31.47 11.48
N ALA A 549 -11.08 -30.80 11.75
CA ALA A 549 -10.67 -30.35 13.06
C ALA A 549 -10.78 -28.82 13.16
N ARG A 550 -11.38 -28.33 14.25
CA ARG A 550 -11.41 -26.93 14.64
C ARG A 550 -10.51 -26.74 15.86
N LEU A 551 -9.39 -26.04 15.67
CA LEU A 551 -8.52 -25.59 16.76
C LEU A 551 -8.92 -24.15 17.11
N SER A 552 -9.27 -23.90 18.37
CA SER A 552 -9.63 -22.56 18.87
C SER A 552 -8.70 -22.16 20.01
N LEU A 553 -8.24 -20.91 20.01
CA LEU A 553 -7.23 -20.36 20.90
C LEU A 553 -7.84 -19.25 21.75
N PHE A 554 -7.63 -19.33 23.07
CA PHE A 554 -8.18 -18.41 24.05
C PHE A 554 -7.06 -17.76 24.85
N GLY A 555 -7.11 -16.44 25.03
CA GLY A 555 -6.08 -15.67 25.73
C GLY A 555 -6.28 -15.64 27.24
N ASP A 556 -5.22 -15.30 27.97
CA ASP A 556 -5.24 -14.97 29.39
C ASP A 556 -5.69 -13.50 29.60
N PRO A 557 -6.70 -13.19 30.42
CA PRO A 557 -7.52 -14.13 31.19
C PRO A 557 -8.72 -14.70 30.42
N SER A 558 -9.10 -14.09 29.30
CA SER A 558 -10.18 -14.59 28.43
C SER A 558 -10.14 -13.94 27.03
N GLY A 559 -11.03 -14.37 26.14
CA GLY A 559 -11.16 -13.84 24.79
C GLY A 559 -10.33 -14.59 23.75
N ALA A 560 -10.50 -14.25 22.48
CA ALA A 560 -9.83 -14.94 21.38
C ALA A 560 -8.35 -14.57 21.30
N LEU A 561 -7.47 -15.57 21.25
CA LEU A 561 -6.02 -15.35 21.09
C LEU A 561 -5.61 -15.53 19.63
N THR A 562 -5.38 -14.43 18.91
CA THR A 562 -4.94 -14.50 17.50
C THR A 562 -3.43 -14.70 17.42
N LEU A 563 -3.00 -15.85 16.90
CA LEU A 563 -1.59 -16.16 16.66
C LEU A 563 -1.29 -16.28 15.16
N PRO A 564 -0.08 -15.87 14.72
CA PRO A 564 0.44 -16.27 13.40
C PRO A 564 0.77 -17.78 13.42
N LEU A 565 0.17 -18.56 12.53
CA LEU A 565 0.38 -20.01 12.45
C LEU A 565 1.04 -20.38 11.13
N LEU A 566 2.15 -21.11 11.23
CA LEU A 566 2.90 -21.72 10.14
C LEU A 566 2.50 -23.19 10.01
N PHE A 567 2.55 -23.74 8.80
CA PHE A 567 2.23 -25.14 8.50
C PHE A 567 3.49 -25.85 7.99
N PRO A 568 4.32 -26.46 8.86
CA PRO A 568 5.65 -26.95 8.48
C PRO A 568 5.67 -28.07 7.44
N GLN A 569 4.54 -28.70 7.18
CA GLN A 569 4.37 -29.80 6.21
C GLN A 569 4.10 -29.33 4.77
N THR A 570 3.83 -28.04 4.53
CA THR A 570 3.66 -27.52 3.17
C THR A 570 5.01 -27.09 2.59
N ALA A 571 5.33 -27.56 1.38
CA ALA A 571 6.66 -27.46 0.76
C ALA A 571 7.11 -26.05 0.29
N SER A 572 6.52 -24.98 0.83
CA SER A 572 6.86 -23.59 0.48
C SER A 572 6.81 -22.73 1.73
N SER A 573 7.72 -21.76 1.85
CA SER A 573 7.76 -20.73 2.88
C SER A 573 6.53 -19.82 2.81
N SER A 574 5.36 -20.35 3.13
CA SER A 574 4.12 -19.57 3.22
C SER A 574 4.22 -18.66 4.43
N SER A 575 4.02 -17.36 4.21
CA SER A 575 3.84 -16.41 5.30
C SER A 575 2.75 -16.91 6.27
N PRO A 576 2.87 -16.64 7.58
CA PRO A 576 1.98 -17.22 8.59
C PRO A 576 0.54 -16.77 8.40
N LEU A 577 -0.41 -17.62 8.79
CA LEU A 577 -1.83 -17.32 8.81
C LEU A 577 -2.25 -16.84 10.21
N LEU A 578 -2.81 -15.64 10.33
CA LEU A 578 -3.31 -15.15 11.61
C LEU A 578 -4.65 -15.83 11.94
N ALA A 579 -4.71 -16.57 13.05
CA ALA A 579 -5.94 -17.23 13.46
C ALA A 579 -6.06 -17.29 14.99
N SER A 580 -7.27 -17.07 15.49
CA SER A 580 -7.70 -17.47 16.83
C SER A 580 -8.59 -18.72 16.80
N SER A 581 -9.17 -19.04 15.65
CA SER A 581 -9.83 -20.31 15.39
C SER A 581 -9.67 -20.65 13.91
N LEU A 582 -9.46 -21.92 13.58
CA LEU A 582 -9.35 -22.37 12.19
C LEU A 582 -9.85 -23.80 12.01
N ASP A 583 -10.43 -24.05 10.83
CA ASP A 583 -10.90 -25.37 10.42
C ASP A 583 -9.90 -26.00 9.44
N ARG A 584 -9.51 -27.26 9.66
CA ARG A 584 -8.65 -28.02 8.76
C ARG A 584 -9.21 -29.42 8.55
N ASN A 585 -9.26 -29.85 7.30
CA ASN A 585 -9.53 -31.25 6.99
C ASN A 585 -8.23 -32.03 7.10
N ILE A 586 -8.26 -33.09 7.90
CA ILE A 586 -7.13 -34.00 8.09
C ILE A 586 -7.55 -35.32 7.45
N ALA A 587 -6.75 -35.84 6.52
CA ALA A 587 -7.02 -37.14 5.89
C ALA A 587 -7.02 -38.26 6.94
N GLY A 588 -7.64 -39.41 6.63
CA GLY A 588 -7.61 -40.56 7.53
C GLY A 588 -6.16 -40.99 7.80
N ARG A 589 -5.83 -41.29 9.06
CA ARG A 589 -4.49 -41.72 9.51
C ARG A 589 -3.37 -40.67 9.32
N ALA A 590 -3.71 -39.45 8.92
CA ALA A 590 -2.77 -38.35 8.71
C ALA A 590 -2.54 -37.55 10.00
N SER A 591 -1.50 -36.72 10.00
CA SER A 591 -1.25 -35.74 11.06
C SER A 591 -1.09 -34.33 10.48
N LEU A 592 -1.38 -33.33 11.30
CA LEU A 592 -1.30 -31.92 10.95
C LEU A 592 -0.44 -31.21 11.98
N PHE A 593 0.63 -30.55 11.53
CA PHE A 593 1.50 -29.74 12.37
C PHE A 593 1.23 -28.25 12.11
N MET A 594 1.14 -27.47 13.19
CA MET A 594 0.96 -26.01 13.15
C MET A 594 1.87 -25.37 14.19
N THR A 595 2.74 -24.45 13.79
CA THR A 595 3.68 -23.79 14.71
C THR A 595 3.38 -22.31 14.78
N SER A 596 3.30 -21.74 15.98
CA SER A 596 3.20 -20.30 16.15
C SER A 596 4.45 -19.62 15.60
N GLY A 597 4.29 -18.71 14.65
CA GLY A 597 5.37 -17.97 14.03
C GLY A 597 5.42 -16.51 14.45
N GLY A 598 5.89 -15.67 13.53
CA GLY A 598 5.93 -14.22 13.67
C GLY A 598 7.13 -13.69 14.48
N PRO A 599 7.27 -12.35 14.55
CA PRO A 599 8.33 -11.70 15.29
C PRO A 599 8.31 -12.07 16.77
N GLN A 600 9.50 -12.32 17.30
CA GLN A 600 9.77 -12.60 18.70
C GLN A 600 9.80 -11.29 19.51
N THR A 601 8.65 -10.62 19.57
CA THR A 601 8.48 -9.33 20.26
C THR A 601 7.64 -9.47 21.53
N PRO A 602 8.04 -8.87 22.67
CA PRO A 602 7.23 -8.79 23.88
C PRO A 602 5.85 -8.14 23.64
N PRO A 603 4.82 -8.48 24.45
CA PRO A 603 4.83 -9.47 25.53
C PRO A 603 4.60 -10.91 25.01
N VAL A 604 4.98 -11.90 25.84
CA VAL A 604 4.56 -13.29 25.66
C VAL A 604 3.03 -13.34 25.58
N GLN A 605 2.51 -14.02 24.57
CA GLN A 605 1.10 -14.32 24.43
C GLN A 605 0.82 -15.66 25.11
N VAL A 606 0.01 -15.62 26.15
CA VAL A 606 -0.32 -16.78 26.99
C VAL A 606 -1.81 -17.08 26.87
N GLY A 607 -2.15 -18.36 26.93
CA GLY A 607 -3.54 -18.77 26.87
C GLY A 607 -3.72 -20.28 26.92
N SER A 608 -4.79 -20.74 26.27
CA SER A 608 -5.16 -22.15 26.14
C SER A 608 -5.69 -22.45 24.73
N ALA A 609 -5.84 -23.73 24.41
CA ALA A 609 -6.46 -24.15 23.15
C ALA A 609 -7.57 -25.19 23.38
N GLN A 610 -8.57 -25.22 22.52
CA GLN A 610 -9.63 -26.22 22.49
C GLN A 610 -9.69 -26.85 21.10
N LEU A 611 -9.91 -28.17 21.07
CA LEU A 611 -10.05 -28.94 19.85
C LEU A 611 -11.47 -29.47 19.75
N SER A 612 -12.11 -29.26 18.59
CA SER A 612 -13.34 -29.93 18.19
C SER A 612 -13.13 -30.65 16.86
N ALA A 613 -13.84 -31.75 16.61
CA ALA A 613 -13.69 -32.50 15.36
C ALA A 613 -14.95 -33.26 14.96
N THR A 614 -15.07 -33.60 13.67
CA THR A 614 -16.16 -34.45 13.12
C THR A 614 -15.87 -35.94 13.16
N GLY A 615 -14.66 -36.33 13.58
CA GLY A 615 -14.19 -37.71 13.63
C GLY A 615 -13.16 -37.90 14.74
N ASN A 616 -12.45 -39.03 14.70
CA ASN A 616 -11.49 -39.42 15.75
C ASN A 616 -10.15 -38.67 15.61
N ILE A 617 -10.17 -37.36 15.85
CA ILE A 617 -8.99 -36.50 15.94
C ILE A 617 -8.55 -36.40 17.40
N ASP A 618 -7.25 -36.45 17.63
CA ASP A 618 -6.61 -36.25 18.92
C ASP A 618 -5.37 -35.34 18.72
N GLY A 619 -4.63 -35.02 19.77
CA GLY A 619 -3.44 -34.20 19.60
C GLY A 619 -2.74 -33.78 20.87
N PHE A 620 -1.81 -32.84 20.72
CA PHE A 620 -1.09 -32.18 21.80
C PHE A 620 -0.44 -30.90 21.25
N ALA A 621 0.06 -30.06 22.14
CA ALA A 621 0.95 -28.96 21.80
C ALA A 621 2.34 -29.18 22.41
N VAL A 622 3.38 -28.60 21.83
CA VAL A 622 4.71 -28.51 22.41
C VAL A 622 5.10 -27.06 22.39
N PHE A 623 5.27 -26.44 23.55
CA PHE A 623 5.86 -25.12 23.60
C PHE A 623 7.38 -25.23 23.77
N HIS A 624 8.09 -24.34 23.09
CA HIS A 624 9.53 -24.25 22.99
C HIS A 624 9.96 -22.87 23.49
N LEU A 625 10.77 -22.85 24.55
CA LEU A 625 11.46 -21.69 25.07
C LEU A 625 12.77 -21.52 24.32
N ILE A 626 12.86 -20.46 23.53
CA ILE A 626 14.00 -20.17 22.65
C ILE A 626 15.30 -20.04 23.47
N PRO A 627 15.35 -19.28 24.59
CA PRO A 627 16.49 -19.31 25.50
C PRO A 627 16.73 -20.71 26.08
N GLY A 628 17.81 -21.36 25.64
CA GLY A 628 18.20 -22.68 26.14
C GLY A 628 17.46 -23.86 25.49
N ASP A 629 16.72 -23.60 24.41
CA ASP A 629 16.05 -24.60 23.55
C ASP A 629 15.14 -25.59 24.29
N GLN A 630 14.56 -25.17 25.42
CA GLN A 630 13.81 -26.04 26.30
C GLN A 630 12.39 -26.30 25.78
N GLU A 631 11.89 -27.52 25.93
CA GLU A 631 10.56 -27.90 25.41
C GLU A 631 9.73 -28.67 26.43
N ALA A 632 8.43 -28.41 26.42
CA ALA A 632 7.45 -29.14 27.21
C ALA A 632 6.19 -29.43 26.40
N VAL A 633 5.64 -30.61 26.65
CA VAL A 633 4.44 -31.08 25.98
C VAL A 633 3.18 -30.74 26.78
N VAL A 634 2.17 -30.26 26.09
CA VAL A 634 0.83 -30.03 26.61
C VAL A 634 -0.10 -31.07 25.99
N PRO A 635 -0.37 -32.18 26.68
CA PRO A 635 -1.30 -33.18 26.19
C PRO A 635 -2.69 -32.58 26.00
N LEU A 636 -3.46 -33.13 25.06
CA LEU A 636 -4.88 -32.85 24.99
C LEU A 636 -5.60 -33.51 26.16
N GLU A 637 -6.18 -32.70 27.05
CA GLU A 637 -7.04 -33.16 28.11
C GLU A 637 -8.43 -33.46 27.55
N THR A 638 -8.78 -34.75 27.53
CA THR A 638 -10.04 -35.26 26.99
C THR A 638 -10.99 -35.74 28.09
N ARG A 639 -10.51 -35.84 29.34
CA ARG A 639 -11.35 -36.28 30.46
C ARG A 639 -12.28 -35.14 30.88
N ASN A 640 -13.47 -35.51 31.35
CA ASN A 640 -14.38 -34.63 32.07
C ASN A 640 -14.48 -35.13 33.52
N ALA A 641 -13.46 -34.84 34.33
CA ALA A 641 -13.33 -35.38 35.68
C ALA A 641 -13.93 -34.43 36.73
N GLY A 642 -14.35 -34.99 37.87
CA GLY A 642 -14.84 -34.20 39.01
C GLY A 642 -13.74 -33.39 39.71
N SER A 643 -12.48 -33.82 39.62
CA SER A 643 -11.32 -33.06 40.07
C SER A 643 -10.03 -33.45 39.33
N TYR A 644 -9.04 -32.57 39.39
CA TYR A 644 -7.71 -32.74 38.80
C TYR A 644 -6.66 -32.39 39.85
N ALA A 645 -5.73 -33.31 40.11
CA ALA A 645 -4.64 -33.11 41.07
C ALA A 645 -3.28 -33.01 40.35
N LEU A 646 -2.44 -32.06 40.78
CA LEU A 646 -1.03 -31.96 40.40
C LEU A 646 -0.16 -32.27 41.62
N ALA A 647 0.84 -33.13 41.44
CA ALA A 647 1.90 -33.28 42.43
C ALA A 647 2.89 -32.11 42.31
N PHE A 648 3.34 -31.57 43.44
CA PHE A 648 4.34 -30.51 43.48
C PHE A 648 5.53 -30.88 44.36
N ASP A 649 6.69 -30.36 43.99
CA ASP A 649 7.91 -30.37 44.78
C ASP A 649 8.56 -29.01 44.63
N ASN A 650 8.37 -28.13 45.61
CA ASN A 650 8.94 -26.79 45.65
C ASN A 650 10.20 -26.74 46.53
N THR A 651 10.92 -27.86 46.67
CA THR A 651 12.16 -27.97 47.44
C THR A 651 13.39 -27.82 46.55
N GLY A 652 14.53 -27.42 47.12
CA GLY A 652 15.82 -27.41 46.38
C GLY A 652 15.86 -26.49 45.15
N GLY A 653 15.05 -25.42 45.15
CA GLY A 653 14.94 -24.48 44.03
C GLY A 653 14.06 -24.97 42.86
N VAL A 654 13.46 -26.15 42.97
CA VAL A 654 12.42 -26.61 42.04
C VAL A 654 11.16 -25.79 42.25
N VAL A 655 10.43 -25.51 41.17
CA VAL A 655 9.19 -24.74 41.20
C VAL A 655 8.13 -25.41 40.33
N LEU A 656 6.89 -25.47 40.83
CA LEU A 656 5.71 -25.81 40.03
C LEU A 656 4.99 -24.53 39.57
N GLY A 657 4.94 -24.32 38.26
CA GLY A 657 3.93 -23.49 37.59
C GLY A 657 2.64 -24.29 37.37
N VAL A 658 1.50 -23.62 37.44
CA VAL A 658 0.17 -24.19 37.23
C VAL A 658 -0.52 -23.41 36.13
N ALA A 659 -1.16 -24.12 35.21
CA ALA A 659 -2.08 -23.55 34.23
C ALA A 659 -3.44 -24.23 34.34
N LEU A 660 -4.49 -23.41 34.31
CA LEU A 660 -5.88 -23.83 34.47
C LEU A 660 -6.73 -23.14 33.42
N GLN A 661 -7.54 -23.92 32.72
CA GLN A 661 -8.54 -23.41 31.79
C GLN A 661 -9.93 -23.82 32.25
N ASN A 662 -10.85 -22.86 32.25
CA ASN A 662 -12.28 -23.13 32.26
C ASN A 662 -12.72 -23.40 30.81
N VAL A 663 -13.07 -24.65 30.51
CA VAL A 663 -13.47 -25.07 29.16
C VAL A 663 -14.90 -24.64 28.86
N SER A 664 -15.72 -24.46 29.89
CA SER A 664 -17.15 -24.16 29.76
C SER A 664 -17.42 -22.75 29.22
N SER A 665 -18.60 -22.57 28.63
CA SER A 665 -19.11 -21.28 28.14
C SER A 665 -19.71 -20.41 29.25
N SER A 666 -19.51 -20.75 30.52
CA SER A 666 -20.02 -20.02 31.68
C SER A 666 -18.89 -19.68 32.63
N PHE A 667 -19.05 -18.64 33.43
CA PHE A 667 -18.12 -18.31 34.50
C PHE A 667 -18.03 -19.46 35.51
N ALA A 668 -16.83 -19.74 36.02
CA ALA A 668 -16.54 -20.85 36.92
C ALA A 668 -15.82 -20.36 38.19
N THR A 669 -16.34 -20.77 39.36
CA THR A 669 -15.64 -20.68 40.64
C THR A 669 -15.15 -22.08 41.02
N ILE A 670 -13.84 -22.28 40.95
CA ILE A 670 -13.15 -23.58 41.05
C ILE A 670 -12.60 -23.73 42.48
N PRO A 671 -13.11 -24.68 43.29
CA PRO A 671 -12.53 -24.98 44.59
C PRO A 671 -11.12 -25.54 44.46
N VAL A 672 -10.22 -25.06 45.33
CA VAL A 672 -8.82 -25.49 45.39
C VAL A 672 -8.52 -26.11 46.75
N MET A 673 -7.89 -27.28 46.75
CA MET A 673 -7.40 -27.93 47.97
C MET A 673 -5.93 -28.26 47.83
N ILE A 674 -5.10 -27.80 48.77
CA ILE A 674 -3.66 -28.07 48.78
C ILE A 674 -3.35 -28.95 49.97
N ARG A 675 -2.60 -30.03 49.72
CA ARG A 675 -2.13 -30.96 50.75
C ARG A 675 -0.61 -31.01 50.74
N ASP A 676 -0.02 -31.25 51.91
CA ASP A 676 1.38 -31.66 51.98
C ASP A 676 1.56 -33.12 51.54
N ASP A 677 2.79 -33.60 51.58
CA ASP A 677 3.14 -34.93 51.10
C ASP A 677 2.65 -36.07 51.99
N THR A 678 2.24 -35.78 53.23
CA THR A 678 1.55 -36.73 54.13
C THR A 678 0.05 -36.84 53.84
N GLY A 679 -0.49 -35.95 53.01
CA GLY A 679 -1.92 -35.85 52.69
C GLY A 679 -2.70 -34.89 53.60
N ALA A 680 -2.02 -34.19 54.52
CA ALA A 680 -2.67 -33.20 55.38
C ALA A 680 -3.02 -31.94 54.58
N VAL A 681 -4.24 -31.43 54.73
CA VAL A 681 -4.69 -30.20 54.06
C VAL A 681 -3.98 -29.00 54.69
N ILE A 682 -3.34 -28.19 53.85
CA ILE A 682 -2.58 -26.99 54.25
C ILE A 682 -3.14 -25.69 53.66
N SER A 683 -4.12 -25.77 52.76
CA SER A 683 -4.88 -24.61 52.27
C SER A 683 -5.97 -24.21 53.26
N GLU A 684 -6.30 -22.91 53.30
CA GLU A 684 -7.43 -22.40 54.08
C GLU A 684 -8.78 -22.96 53.55
N PRO A 685 -9.75 -23.25 54.44
CA PRO A 685 -11.10 -23.66 54.03
C PRO A 685 -11.75 -22.63 53.09
N GLY A 686 -12.35 -23.10 52.00
CA GLY A 686 -13.03 -22.24 51.02
C GLY A 686 -12.10 -21.54 50.00
N THR A 687 -10.83 -21.94 49.90
CA THR A 687 -9.92 -21.47 48.84
C THR A 687 -10.52 -21.76 47.45
N THR A 688 -10.60 -20.74 46.58
CA THR A 688 -11.15 -20.86 45.22
C THR A 688 -10.34 -20.05 44.21
N LEU A 689 -10.51 -20.38 42.92
CA LEU A 689 -10.07 -19.59 41.77
C LEU A 689 -11.28 -19.28 40.88
N SER A 690 -11.33 -18.06 40.33
CA SER A 690 -12.42 -17.63 39.45
C SER A 690 -11.91 -17.49 38.03
N LEU A 691 -12.64 -18.06 37.07
CA LEU A 691 -12.33 -17.97 35.65
C LEU A 691 -13.58 -17.60 34.85
N ALA A 692 -13.42 -16.68 33.90
CA ALA A 692 -14.45 -16.37 32.91
C ALA A 692 -14.78 -17.59 32.03
N SER A 693 -15.85 -17.49 31.25
CA SER A 693 -16.18 -18.48 30.21
C SER A 693 -15.02 -18.62 29.22
N SER A 694 -14.60 -19.85 28.93
CA SER A 694 -13.40 -20.13 28.12
C SER A 694 -12.13 -19.42 28.63
N GLY A 695 -12.12 -19.05 29.92
CA GLY A 695 -11.06 -18.30 30.55
C GLY A 695 -9.85 -19.17 30.89
N HIS A 696 -8.71 -18.53 31.04
CA HIS A 696 -7.42 -19.14 31.33
C HIS A 696 -6.73 -18.38 32.47
N THR A 697 -5.91 -19.09 33.26
CA THR A 697 -4.94 -18.45 34.14
C THR A 697 -3.70 -19.33 34.25
N SER A 698 -2.55 -18.71 34.50
CA SER A 698 -1.33 -19.40 34.89
C SER A 698 -0.58 -18.66 35.98
N PHE A 699 0.03 -19.41 36.90
CA PHE A 699 0.76 -18.83 38.04
C PHE A 699 1.81 -19.78 38.59
N VAL A 700 2.81 -19.24 39.28
CA VAL A 700 3.76 -20.02 40.08
C VAL A 700 3.11 -20.40 41.41
N LEU A 701 3.06 -21.70 41.73
CA LEU A 701 2.34 -22.21 42.90
C LEU A 701 2.81 -21.56 44.21
N SER A 702 4.12 -21.46 44.41
CA SER A 702 4.73 -20.87 45.61
C SER A 702 4.64 -19.35 45.68
N GLN A 703 4.27 -18.68 44.59
CA GLN A 703 3.98 -17.24 44.60
C GLN A 703 2.50 -17.00 44.92
N GLN A 704 1.61 -17.77 44.31
CA GLN A 704 0.17 -17.68 44.56
C GLN A 704 -0.22 -18.20 45.95
N TYR A 705 0.43 -19.27 46.42
CA TYR A 705 0.22 -19.89 47.72
C TYR A 705 1.57 -20.05 48.44
N PRO A 706 2.08 -18.99 49.11
CA PRO A 706 3.42 -18.94 49.69
C PRO A 706 3.75 -20.06 50.70
N PHE A 707 2.74 -20.61 51.38
CA PHE A 707 2.92 -21.74 52.32
C PHE A 707 3.32 -23.06 51.64
N THR A 708 3.32 -23.11 50.30
CA THR A 708 3.82 -24.26 49.52
C THR A 708 5.33 -24.18 49.22
N ALA A 709 6.00 -23.07 49.55
CA ALA A 709 7.44 -22.93 49.37
C ALA A 709 8.21 -23.93 50.26
N ASN A 710 9.27 -24.56 49.72
CA ASN A 710 10.05 -25.59 50.41
C ASN A 710 9.22 -26.79 50.90
N LYS A 711 8.08 -27.07 50.26
CA LYS A 711 7.22 -28.23 50.55
C LYS A 711 7.03 -29.12 49.31
N ARG A 712 6.60 -30.34 49.57
CA ARG A 712 6.07 -31.31 48.60
C ARG A 712 4.61 -31.56 48.91
N GLY A 713 3.85 -32.04 47.92
CA GLY A 713 2.46 -32.44 48.15
C GLY A 713 1.63 -32.41 46.88
N THR A 714 0.35 -32.07 47.03
CA THR A 714 -0.61 -32.00 45.92
C THR A 714 -1.42 -30.72 45.94
N ILE A 715 -1.75 -30.19 44.77
CA ILE A 715 -2.80 -29.18 44.59
C ILE A 715 -3.91 -29.80 43.74
N GLU A 716 -5.14 -29.72 44.22
CA GLU A 716 -6.33 -30.29 43.60
C GLU A 716 -7.32 -29.19 43.22
N PHE A 717 -7.85 -29.26 42.00
CA PHE A 717 -8.88 -28.37 41.46
C PHE A 717 -10.16 -29.17 41.26
N ALA A 718 -11.24 -28.80 41.95
CA ALA A 718 -12.54 -29.44 41.77
C ALA A 718 -13.31 -28.78 40.62
N THR A 719 -13.86 -29.60 39.72
CA THR A 719 -14.68 -29.13 38.61
C THR A 719 -16.03 -28.64 39.13
N PRO A 720 -16.44 -27.39 38.86
CA PRO A 720 -17.72 -26.88 39.31
C PRO A 720 -18.89 -27.66 38.69
N PRO A 721 -20.05 -27.79 39.37
CA PRO A 721 -21.21 -28.48 38.82
C PRO A 721 -21.62 -27.94 37.44
N GLY A 722 -21.74 -28.84 36.45
CA GLY A 722 -22.07 -28.48 35.06
C GLY A 722 -20.93 -27.80 34.27
N GLY A 723 -19.77 -27.56 34.89
CA GLY A 723 -18.58 -27.03 34.25
C GLY A 723 -17.66 -28.13 33.72
N GLN A 724 -16.60 -27.70 33.04
CA GLN A 724 -15.47 -28.54 32.63
C GLN A 724 -14.20 -27.70 32.74
N ILE A 725 -13.15 -28.28 33.31
CA ILE A 725 -11.84 -27.63 33.45
C ILE A 725 -10.74 -28.53 32.88
N SER A 726 -9.59 -27.94 32.58
CA SER A 726 -8.38 -28.67 32.27
C SER A 726 -7.18 -28.04 32.95
N VAL A 727 -6.24 -28.87 33.40
CA VAL A 727 -5.12 -28.47 34.26
C VAL A 727 -3.81 -29.02 33.72
N LEU A 728 -2.75 -28.22 33.80
CA LEU A 728 -1.38 -28.64 33.52
C LEU A 728 -0.43 -28.06 34.57
N GLY A 729 0.50 -28.88 35.04
CA GLY A 729 1.64 -28.40 35.79
C GLY A 729 2.87 -28.23 34.90
N ILE A 730 3.71 -27.24 35.22
CA ILE A 730 5.01 -27.02 34.58
C ILE A 730 6.05 -27.04 35.69
N ARG A 731 6.96 -28.00 35.65
CA ARG A 731 8.07 -28.09 36.58
C ARG A 731 9.27 -27.37 35.97
N THR A 732 9.85 -26.45 36.72
CA THR A 732 11.15 -25.86 36.38
C THR A 732 12.20 -26.26 37.41
N THR A 733 13.40 -26.64 36.95
CA THR A 733 14.51 -26.96 37.86
C THR A 733 15.74 -26.10 37.56
N PRO A 734 16.52 -25.69 38.58
CA PRO A 734 17.76 -24.99 38.36
C PRO A 734 18.80 -25.87 37.64
N LEU A 735 19.50 -25.28 36.67
CA LEU A 735 20.69 -25.83 36.04
C LEU A 735 21.82 -24.80 36.10
N ILE A 736 22.85 -25.09 36.89
CA ILE A 736 24.10 -24.32 36.87
C ILE A 736 24.97 -24.92 35.77
N LYS A 737 25.18 -24.19 34.67
CA LYS A 737 26.11 -24.60 33.62
C LYS A 737 27.55 -24.54 34.14
N ALA A 738 28.46 -25.31 33.53
CA ALA A 738 29.88 -25.36 33.91
C ALA A 738 30.58 -23.98 33.85
N ASN A 739 30.01 -23.01 33.12
CA ASN A 739 30.48 -21.62 33.03
C ASN A 739 29.86 -20.68 34.11
N GLY A 740 29.14 -21.22 35.10
CA GLY A 740 28.49 -20.46 36.16
C GLY A 740 27.18 -19.75 35.77
N THR A 741 26.68 -19.93 34.55
CA THR A 741 25.37 -19.37 34.16
C THR A 741 24.23 -20.25 34.67
N ASN A 742 23.26 -19.64 35.35
CA ASN A 742 22.04 -20.30 35.78
C ASN A 742 21.05 -20.30 34.62
N THR A 743 20.72 -21.49 34.12
CA THR A 743 19.58 -21.72 33.22
C THR A 743 18.52 -22.53 33.94
N LEU A 744 17.27 -22.44 33.50
CA LEU A 744 16.19 -23.29 34.01
C LEU A 744 15.93 -24.39 32.99
N THR A 745 15.75 -25.63 33.45
CA THR A 745 15.14 -26.67 32.63
C THR A 745 13.66 -26.73 32.91
N LEU A 746 12.87 -27.19 31.94
CA LEU A 746 11.43 -27.29 32.07
C LEU A 746 10.91 -28.63 31.57
N THR A 747 9.87 -29.13 32.24
CA THR A 747 9.07 -30.29 31.83
C THR A 747 7.65 -30.12 32.35
N THR A 748 6.72 -30.90 31.86
CA THR A 748 5.31 -30.85 32.28
C THR A 748 4.98 -31.91 33.30
N ILE A 749 4.14 -31.54 34.26
CA ILE A 749 3.54 -32.43 35.25
C ILE A 749 2.10 -32.73 34.82
N PRO A 750 1.77 -33.99 34.51
CA PRO A 750 0.44 -34.36 34.08
C PRO A 750 -0.55 -34.26 35.26
N ALA A 751 -1.78 -33.84 34.94
CA ALA A 751 -2.86 -33.86 35.90
C ALA A 751 -3.37 -35.29 36.14
N LEU A 752 -3.49 -35.65 37.41
CA LEU A 752 -4.08 -36.90 37.86
C LEU A 752 -5.59 -36.69 38.03
N ALA A 753 -6.37 -37.45 37.26
CA ALA A 753 -7.82 -37.36 37.24
C ALA A 753 -8.41 -38.71 36.82
N ASN A 754 -9.58 -39.06 37.37
CA ASN A 754 -10.24 -40.37 37.18
C ASN A 754 -9.30 -41.56 37.45
N VAL A 755 -8.46 -41.47 38.47
CA VAL A 755 -7.50 -42.52 38.82
C VAL A 755 -8.26 -43.74 39.35
N GLY A 756 -8.07 -44.90 38.71
CA GLY A 756 -8.67 -46.17 39.12
C GLY A 756 -7.82 -46.94 40.14
N THR A 757 -8.29 -48.15 40.51
CA THR A 757 -7.61 -49.04 41.47
C THR A 757 -6.70 -50.08 40.81
N GLY A 758 -6.69 -50.16 39.48
CA GLY A 758 -5.94 -51.19 38.74
C GLY A 758 -4.42 -50.96 38.66
N GLY A 759 -3.93 -49.79 39.07
CA GLY A 759 -2.55 -49.40 38.83
C GLY A 759 -2.27 -49.16 37.33
N GLY A 760 -1.06 -49.47 36.87
CA GLY A 760 -0.67 -49.25 35.47
C GLY A 760 0.77 -49.62 35.15
N SER A 761 1.24 -49.22 33.98
CA SER A 761 2.63 -49.44 33.55
C SER A 761 3.36 -48.16 33.17
N ILE A 762 4.64 -48.11 33.46
CA ILE A 762 5.57 -47.06 33.04
C ILE A 762 6.45 -47.67 31.96
N ALA A 763 6.28 -47.16 30.74
CA ALA A 763 6.89 -47.75 29.56
C ALA A 763 8.42 -47.66 29.55
N HIS A 764 9.02 -46.73 30.28
CA HIS A 764 10.46 -46.53 30.27
C HIS A 764 10.98 -46.02 31.61
N ILE A 765 12.10 -46.61 32.06
CA ILE A 765 12.94 -46.12 33.15
C ILE A 765 14.40 -46.25 32.74
N ALA A 766 15.26 -45.36 33.23
CA ALA A 766 16.72 -45.58 33.20
C ALA A 766 17.43 -45.02 34.43
N THR A 767 18.46 -45.73 34.87
CA THR A 767 19.29 -45.37 36.03
C THR A 767 20.76 -45.65 35.73
N GLY A 768 21.66 -44.79 36.22
CA GLY A 768 23.10 -44.91 35.95
C GLY A 768 23.56 -44.16 34.70
N ALA A 769 24.88 -44.00 34.53
CA ALA A 769 25.49 -43.19 33.46
C ALA A 769 24.89 -41.76 33.36
N GLY A 770 24.64 -41.13 34.50
CA GLY A 770 24.00 -39.81 34.62
C GLY A 770 22.47 -39.81 34.57
N TRP A 771 21.82 -40.92 34.24
CA TRP A 771 20.35 -41.02 34.23
C TRP A 771 19.77 -41.25 35.62
N GLN A 772 18.71 -40.51 35.92
CA GLN A 772 17.88 -40.64 37.12
C GLN A 772 16.42 -40.82 36.73
N THR A 773 15.74 -41.74 37.43
CA THR A 773 14.30 -41.96 37.35
C THR A 773 13.68 -41.57 38.70
N THR A 774 12.75 -40.61 38.71
CA THR A 774 11.97 -40.22 39.89
C THR A 774 10.52 -40.65 39.72
N PHE A 775 10.07 -41.62 40.50
CA PHE A 775 8.67 -42.02 40.58
C PHE A 775 7.91 -41.06 41.50
N VAL A 776 6.81 -40.52 41.00
CA VAL A 776 5.88 -39.67 41.76
C VAL A 776 4.54 -40.37 41.80
N LEU A 777 4.17 -40.89 42.96
CA LEU A 777 2.90 -41.57 43.19
C LEU A 777 2.01 -40.69 44.06
N VAL A 778 0.71 -40.67 43.78
CA VAL A 778 -0.28 -39.91 44.53
C VAL A 778 -1.49 -40.77 44.79
N ASN A 779 -1.90 -40.86 46.05
CA ASN A 779 -3.19 -41.45 46.39
C ASN A 779 -4.28 -40.38 46.27
N THR A 780 -5.03 -40.44 45.18
CA THR A 780 -6.16 -39.52 44.93
C THR A 780 -7.46 -39.99 45.59
N GLY A 781 -7.44 -41.15 46.26
CA GLY A 781 -8.59 -41.71 46.96
C GLY A 781 -8.77 -41.14 48.36
N ALA A 782 -9.95 -41.41 48.94
CA ALA A 782 -10.32 -40.98 50.29
C ALA A 782 -9.81 -41.91 51.41
N THR A 783 -9.20 -43.05 51.07
CA THR A 783 -8.70 -44.04 52.03
C THR A 783 -7.23 -44.35 51.81
N PRO A 784 -6.46 -44.74 52.84
CA PRO A 784 -5.11 -45.25 52.67
C PRO A 784 -5.05 -46.43 51.69
N ALA A 785 -3.97 -46.52 50.92
CA ALA A 785 -3.74 -47.55 49.91
C ALA A 785 -2.29 -48.02 49.90
N GLN A 786 -2.08 -49.29 49.61
CA GLN A 786 -0.76 -49.84 49.29
C GLN A 786 -0.41 -49.55 47.83
N ALA A 787 0.80 -49.08 47.58
CA ALA A 787 1.37 -48.92 46.25
C ALA A 787 2.59 -49.83 46.10
N THR A 788 2.56 -50.72 45.11
CA THR A 788 3.64 -51.66 44.81
C THR A 788 4.22 -51.39 43.43
N LEU A 789 5.48 -50.98 43.37
CA LEU A 789 6.23 -50.82 42.13
C LEU A 789 7.09 -52.05 41.88
N LYS A 790 7.01 -52.63 40.67
CA LYS A 790 7.83 -53.73 40.18
C LYS A 790 8.64 -53.25 38.99
N PHE A 791 9.91 -53.66 38.89
CA PHE A 791 10.82 -53.22 37.83
C PHE A 791 11.26 -54.40 36.96
N PHE A 792 11.36 -54.19 35.65
CA PHE A 792 11.68 -55.24 34.67
C PHE A 792 12.77 -54.79 33.71
N ALA A 793 13.71 -55.69 33.41
CA ALA A 793 14.87 -55.41 32.55
C ALA A 793 14.50 -55.36 31.07
N THR A 794 15.19 -54.51 30.32
CA THR A 794 15.10 -54.44 28.84
C THR A 794 15.43 -55.79 28.19
N GLY A 795 14.67 -56.15 27.15
CA GLY A 795 14.87 -57.36 26.35
C GLY A 795 14.33 -58.64 26.99
N THR A 796 14.72 -58.95 28.23
CA THR A 796 14.36 -60.21 28.89
C THR A 796 13.06 -60.15 29.70
N GLY A 797 12.66 -58.97 30.18
CA GLY A 797 11.50 -58.82 31.07
C GLY A 797 11.68 -59.46 32.45
N THR A 798 12.91 -59.82 32.83
CA THR A 798 13.21 -60.37 34.17
C THR A 798 13.17 -59.27 35.24
N PRO A 799 12.86 -59.60 36.51
CA PRO A 799 12.89 -58.62 37.60
C PRO A 799 14.23 -57.87 37.67
N LEU A 800 14.17 -56.55 37.77
CA LEU A 800 15.33 -55.66 37.72
C LEU A 800 15.56 -54.97 39.06
N SER A 801 16.62 -55.31 39.78
CA SER A 801 16.98 -54.60 41.02
C SER A 801 17.61 -53.25 40.71
N ILE A 802 17.05 -52.17 41.24
CA ILE A 802 17.58 -50.82 41.11
C ILE A 802 17.82 -50.17 42.48
N PRO A 803 18.90 -49.37 42.62
CA PRO A 803 19.16 -48.60 43.83
C PRO A 803 18.19 -47.42 43.91
N LEU A 804 17.44 -47.34 45.01
CA LEU A 804 16.38 -46.39 45.27
C LEU A 804 16.63 -45.59 46.55
N THR A 805 16.21 -44.34 46.56
CA THR A 805 16.13 -43.47 47.73
C THR A 805 14.72 -42.92 47.88
N PHE A 806 14.35 -42.61 49.12
CA PHE A 806 13.05 -42.05 49.50
C PHE A 806 13.27 -40.67 50.11
N PRO A 807 13.25 -39.58 49.32
CA PRO A 807 13.62 -38.25 49.81
C PRO A 807 12.81 -37.76 51.02
N GLN A 808 11.58 -38.25 51.20
CA GLN A 808 10.71 -37.86 52.30
C GLN A 808 11.13 -38.48 53.65
N THR A 809 11.79 -39.65 53.63
CA THR A 809 12.22 -40.36 54.86
C THR A 809 13.74 -40.44 54.99
N GLY A 810 14.48 -40.16 53.91
CA GLY A 810 15.93 -40.34 53.83
C GLY A 810 16.37 -41.81 53.70
N SER A 811 15.45 -42.77 53.61
CA SER A 811 15.79 -44.19 53.49
C SER A 811 16.29 -44.54 52.09
N SER A 812 17.02 -45.67 51.98
CA SER A 812 17.46 -46.24 50.71
C SER A 812 17.17 -47.74 50.66
N SER A 813 17.05 -48.28 49.45
CA SER A 813 16.79 -49.69 49.18
C SER A 813 17.39 -50.09 47.84
N ASN A 814 17.80 -51.35 47.68
CA ASN A 814 18.15 -51.91 46.37
C ASN A 814 17.22 -53.10 46.12
N ALA A 815 16.19 -52.89 45.29
CA ALA A 815 15.11 -53.86 45.15
C ALA A 815 14.55 -53.86 43.73
N ASN A 816 14.02 -55.02 43.32
CA ASN A 816 13.25 -55.18 42.09
C ASN A 816 11.74 -54.97 42.30
N THR A 817 11.31 -54.86 43.56
CA THR A 817 9.94 -54.57 43.97
C THR A 817 9.96 -53.79 45.27
N ILE A 818 9.17 -52.72 45.35
CA ILE A 818 8.93 -51.98 46.59
C ILE A 818 7.43 -51.88 46.84
N THR A 819 7.02 -51.95 48.11
CA THR A 819 5.64 -51.74 48.54
C THR A 819 5.61 -50.70 49.64
N GLN A 820 4.81 -49.66 49.48
CA GLN A 820 4.70 -48.55 50.43
C GLN A 820 3.23 -48.22 50.72
N PRO A 821 2.88 -47.94 51.99
CA PRO A 821 1.59 -47.38 52.33
C PRO A 821 1.53 -45.89 51.98
N LEU A 822 0.44 -45.46 51.34
CA LEU A 822 0.14 -44.06 51.06
C LEU A 822 -1.20 -43.69 51.69
N ALA A 823 -1.19 -42.71 52.61
CA ALA A 823 -2.42 -42.16 53.18
C ALA A 823 -3.29 -41.48 52.10
N ALA A 824 -4.55 -41.20 52.42
CA ALA A 824 -5.45 -40.49 51.51
C ALA A 824 -4.90 -39.09 51.19
N GLY A 825 -4.85 -38.70 49.91
CA GLY A 825 -4.31 -37.42 49.45
C GLY A 825 -2.78 -37.28 49.53
N ALA A 826 -2.07 -38.29 50.05
CA ALA A 826 -0.62 -38.26 50.20
C ALA A 826 0.12 -38.48 48.87
N SER A 827 1.35 -37.98 48.80
CA SER A 827 2.26 -38.21 47.67
C SER A 827 3.52 -38.94 48.13
N LEU A 828 4.00 -39.87 47.32
CA LEU A 828 5.25 -40.60 47.53
C LEU A 828 6.23 -40.31 46.40
N ILE A 829 7.46 -39.95 46.75
CA ILE A 829 8.58 -39.79 45.81
C ILE A 829 9.59 -40.90 46.05
N VAL A 830 9.94 -41.63 44.99
CA VAL A 830 11.00 -42.64 44.97
C VAL A 830 11.98 -42.28 43.88
N GLN A 831 13.28 -42.22 44.17
CA GLN A 831 14.30 -41.81 43.21
C GLN A 831 15.31 -42.91 43.00
N SER A 832 15.71 -43.17 41.74
CA SER A 832 16.84 -44.04 41.45
C SER A 832 18.17 -43.33 41.70
N ALA A 833 19.24 -44.11 41.88
CA ALA A 833 20.59 -43.55 41.81
C ALA A 833 20.90 -43.03 40.39
N ALA A 834 21.88 -42.13 40.30
CA ALA A 834 22.35 -41.56 39.04
C ALA A 834 23.86 -41.27 39.08
N PRO A 835 24.70 -42.30 39.31
CA PRO A 835 26.15 -42.13 39.24
C PRO A 835 26.55 -41.55 37.87
N ALA A 836 27.46 -40.58 37.87
CA ALA A 836 27.92 -39.89 36.65
C ALA A 836 28.80 -40.76 35.75
N SER A 837 29.42 -41.82 36.29
CA SER A 837 30.28 -42.76 35.56
C SER A 837 29.60 -44.13 35.37
N ASP A 838 30.04 -44.84 34.33
CA ASP A 838 29.80 -46.27 34.03
C ASP A 838 29.84 -47.13 35.32
N PRO A 839 28.91 -48.08 35.56
CA PRO A 839 28.37 -49.03 34.58
C PRO A 839 27.24 -48.46 33.70
N ALA A 840 27.03 -49.14 32.57
CA ALA A 840 26.07 -48.78 31.54
C ALA A 840 24.70 -48.46 32.13
N ALA A 841 23.98 -47.52 31.50
CA ALA A 841 22.63 -47.18 31.91
C ALA A 841 21.77 -48.44 32.00
N THR A 842 21.23 -48.69 33.19
CA THR A 842 20.30 -49.78 33.42
C THR A 842 18.93 -49.30 32.96
N ILE A 843 18.43 -49.91 31.88
CA ILE A 843 17.20 -49.49 31.20
C ILE A 843 16.13 -50.58 31.37
N GLY A 844 14.88 -50.18 31.57
CA GLY A 844 13.78 -51.11 31.72
C GLY A 844 12.41 -50.47 31.68
N SER A 845 11.44 -51.16 32.29
CA SER A 845 10.09 -50.65 32.52
C SER A 845 9.68 -50.87 33.98
N ALA A 846 8.57 -50.26 34.40
CA ALA A 846 7.99 -50.51 35.72
C ALA A 846 6.48 -50.77 35.63
N GLN A 847 5.95 -51.48 36.61
CA GLN A 847 4.52 -51.70 36.79
C GLN A 847 4.11 -51.26 38.20
N LEU A 848 3.01 -50.52 38.29
CA LEU A 848 2.36 -50.16 39.54
C LEU A 848 1.15 -51.07 39.75
N THR A 849 1.07 -51.74 40.90
CA THR A 849 -0.15 -52.37 41.40
C THR A 849 -0.56 -51.69 42.71
N THR A 850 -1.86 -51.51 42.94
CA THR A 850 -2.35 -50.81 44.13
C THR A 850 -3.65 -51.40 44.65
N THR A 851 -3.99 -51.07 45.89
CA THR A 851 -5.25 -51.45 46.58
C THR A 851 -6.27 -50.31 46.63
N GLY A 852 -5.91 -49.11 46.14
CA GLY A 852 -6.78 -47.94 46.11
C GLY A 852 -6.49 -47.05 44.90
N ASN A 853 -6.96 -45.81 44.91
CA ASN A 853 -6.85 -44.90 43.76
C ASN A 853 -5.48 -44.21 43.70
N VAL A 854 -4.41 -45.00 43.57
CA VAL A 854 -3.03 -44.51 43.44
C VAL A 854 -2.66 -44.38 41.96
N GLY A 855 -2.36 -43.16 41.55
CA GLY A 855 -1.86 -42.82 40.23
C GLY A 855 -0.44 -42.25 40.31
N GLY A 856 0.10 -41.81 39.20
CA GLY A 856 1.41 -41.19 39.19
C GLY A 856 2.03 -41.05 37.81
N PHE A 857 3.31 -40.72 37.83
CA PHE A 857 4.16 -40.60 36.65
C PHE A 857 5.62 -40.74 37.09
N VAL A 858 6.51 -40.78 36.11
CA VAL A 858 7.95 -40.77 36.34
C VAL A 858 8.55 -39.53 35.71
N ILE A 859 9.46 -38.86 36.42
CA ILE A 859 10.34 -37.85 35.86
C ILE A 859 11.65 -38.54 35.50
N PHE A 860 11.97 -38.51 34.22
CA PHE A 860 13.19 -39.03 33.63
C PHE A 860 14.18 -37.88 33.45
N ARG A 861 15.31 -37.90 34.17
CA ARG A 861 16.28 -36.80 34.21
C ARG A 861 17.66 -37.27 33.76
N TYR A 862 18.31 -36.47 32.92
CA TYR A 862 19.73 -36.63 32.61
C TYR A 862 20.54 -35.61 33.43
N ASN A 863 21.18 -36.05 34.51
CA ASN A 863 21.88 -35.14 35.44
C ASN A 863 22.99 -34.29 34.83
N PRO A 864 23.78 -34.76 33.84
CA PRO A 864 24.85 -33.95 33.26
C PRO A 864 24.39 -32.62 32.64
N ASN A 865 23.17 -32.56 32.10
CA ASN A 865 22.59 -31.31 31.57
C ASN A 865 21.27 -30.90 32.25
N GLY A 866 20.82 -31.64 33.27
CA GLY A 866 19.59 -31.38 34.03
C GLY A 866 18.29 -31.47 33.25
N GLN A 867 18.30 -31.95 32.00
CA GLN A 867 17.10 -32.07 31.19
C GLN A 867 16.16 -33.13 31.76
N GLU A 868 14.87 -32.83 31.74
CA GLU A 868 13.82 -33.71 32.25
C GLU A 868 12.75 -33.96 31.18
N ALA A 869 12.16 -35.14 31.22
CA ALA A 869 10.91 -35.47 30.55
C ALA A 869 10.04 -36.32 31.47
N VAL A 870 8.72 -36.26 31.30
CA VAL A 870 7.79 -37.02 32.15
C VAL A 870 7.20 -38.20 31.40
N VAL A 871 7.31 -39.39 31.98
CA VAL A 871 6.68 -40.62 31.51
C VAL A 871 5.41 -40.85 32.33
N PRO A 872 4.21 -40.61 31.77
CA PRO A 872 2.96 -40.84 32.50
C PRO A 872 2.76 -42.32 32.82
N LEU A 873 2.06 -42.62 33.91
CA LEU A 873 1.57 -43.97 34.16
C LEU A 873 0.48 -44.31 33.13
N GLU A 874 0.70 -45.35 32.34
CA GLU A 874 -0.31 -45.87 31.42
C GLU A 874 -1.30 -46.75 32.18
N THR A 875 -2.57 -46.33 32.20
CA THR A 875 -3.65 -46.97 32.96
C THR A 875 -4.77 -47.49 32.06
N ARG A 876 -4.72 -47.23 30.74
CA ARG A 876 -5.75 -47.61 29.77
C ARG A 876 -5.56 -49.06 29.33
N SER A 877 -5.78 -49.99 30.25
CA SER A 877 -5.62 -51.44 30.02
C SER A 877 -6.52 -52.03 28.94
N SER A 878 -7.58 -51.31 28.53
CA SER A 878 -8.49 -51.68 27.44
C SER A 878 -8.13 -51.06 26.08
N ALA A 879 -7.05 -50.28 25.98
CA ALA A 879 -6.65 -49.66 24.72
C ALA A 879 -6.23 -50.73 23.69
N ASN A 880 -6.75 -50.65 22.47
CA ASN A 880 -6.41 -51.58 21.39
C ASN A 880 -5.05 -51.26 20.73
N GLY A 881 -4.37 -50.21 21.19
CA GLY A 881 -3.10 -49.75 20.70
C GLY A 881 -2.85 -48.27 21.01
N PHE A 882 -1.69 -47.79 20.60
CA PHE A 882 -1.25 -46.41 20.79
C PHE A 882 -0.69 -45.83 19.50
N VAL A 883 -0.98 -44.57 19.24
CA VAL A 883 -0.41 -43.78 18.14
C VAL A 883 0.47 -42.69 18.73
N ILE A 884 1.70 -42.56 18.24
CA ILE A 884 2.63 -41.49 18.60
C ILE A 884 2.96 -40.71 17.34
N ALA A 885 2.73 -39.39 17.37
CA ALA A 885 3.18 -38.52 16.30
C ALA A 885 4.68 -38.25 16.43
N PHE A 886 5.40 -38.22 15.31
CA PHE A 886 6.85 -38.00 15.28
C PHE A 886 7.21 -36.85 14.34
N ASP A 887 8.33 -36.18 14.66
CA ASP A 887 9.01 -35.25 13.77
C ASP A 887 10.51 -35.60 13.78
N ASN A 888 11.00 -36.16 12.68
CA ASN A 888 12.41 -36.46 12.46
C ASN A 888 13.04 -35.50 11.42
N THR A 889 12.47 -34.31 11.24
CA THR A 889 12.98 -33.27 10.35
C THR A 889 13.93 -32.32 11.09
N GLY A 890 14.73 -31.55 10.36
CA GLY A 890 15.56 -30.49 10.97
C GLY A 890 16.61 -30.99 11.99
N GLY A 891 17.00 -32.26 11.94
CA GLY A 891 17.89 -32.90 12.91
C GLY A 891 17.22 -33.29 14.23
N THR A 892 15.90 -33.10 14.38
CA THR A 892 15.13 -33.70 15.48
C THR A 892 15.09 -35.22 15.32
N ALA A 893 15.15 -35.94 16.44
CA ALA A 893 14.99 -37.39 16.51
C ALA A 893 13.85 -37.76 17.46
N THR A 894 13.18 -38.86 17.16
CA THR A 894 12.13 -39.44 18.00
C THR A 894 12.62 -40.75 18.62
N GLY A 895 12.80 -40.75 19.94
CA GLY A 895 12.99 -41.96 20.74
C GLY A 895 11.64 -42.60 21.08
N LEU A 896 11.60 -43.92 21.13
CA LEU A 896 10.39 -44.69 21.43
C LEU A 896 10.70 -45.76 22.47
N ALA A 897 9.75 -46.03 23.35
CA ALA A 897 9.78 -47.16 24.26
C ALA A 897 8.42 -47.85 24.30
N VAL A 898 8.43 -49.18 24.34
CA VAL A 898 7.25 -50.03 24.46
C VAL A 898 7.53 -51.13 25.47
N ASN A 899 6.59 -51.37 26.37
CA ASN A 899 6.65 -52.48 27.31
C ASN A 899 5.38 -53.34 27.23
N SER A 900 5.50 -54.61 27.59
CA SER A 900 4.38 -55.52 27.77
C SER A 900 4.04 -55.65 29.26
N VAL A 901 2.76 -55.75 29.58
CA VAL A 901 2.22 -56.11 30.89
C VAL A 901 1.53 -57.47 30.72
N SER A 902 2.34 -58.50 30.52
CA SER A 902 1.87 -59.85 30.21
C SER A 902 2.83 -60.88 30.81
N SER A 903 2.27 -61.99 31.30
CA SER A 903 3.05 -63.17 31.70
C SER A 903 3.53 -64.00 30.51
N GLN A 904 3.11 -63.67 29.30
CA GLN A 904 3.50 -64.32 28.05
C GLN A 904 4.24 -63.34 27.13
N PRO A 905 5.16 -63.81 26.28
CA PRO A 905 5.73 -63.00 25.20
C PRO A 905 4.64 -62.40 24.31
N ALA A 906 4.87 -61.18 23.82
CA ALA A 906 3.95 -60.44 22.97
C ALA A 906 4.64 -60.04 21.65
N SER A 907 3.92 -60.16 20.53
CA SER A 907 4.36 -59.64 19.23
C SER A 907 3.49 -58.44 18.89
N VAL A 908 4.04 -57.23 18.99
CA VAL A 908 3.34 -55.95 18.83
C VAL A 908 3.44 -55.49 17.37
N PRO A 909 2.35 -55.51 16.59
CA PRO A 909 2.35 -54.97 15.24
C PRO A 909 2.62 -53.46 15.26
N VAL A 910 3.46 -53.01 14.33
CA VAL A 910 3.86 -51.61 14.16
C VAL A 910 3.54 -51.15 12.75
N ILE A 911 3.00 -49.94 12.65
CA ILE A 911 2.69 -49.28 11.39
C ILE A 911 3.26 -47.86 11.46
N VAL A 912 4.14 -47.51 10.53
CA VAL A 912 4.69 -46.16 10.41
C VAL A 912 4.07 -45.47 9.19
N ARG A 913 3.60 -44.25 9.38
CA ARG A 913 2.98 -43.41 8.35
C ARG A 913 3.67 -42.07 8.28
N ASP A 914 3.70 -41.47 7.10
CA ASP A 914 4.03 -40.05 6.97
C ASP A 914 2.86 -39.16 7.40
N ASP A 915 3.06 -37.84 7.39
CA ASP A 915 2.07 -36.84 7.77
C ASP A 915 0.84 -36.80 6.85
N THR A 916 0.93 -37.33 5.62
CA THR A 916 -0.22 -37.51 4.72
C THR A 916 -1.11 -38.72 5.08
N GLY A 917 -0.63 -39.57 6.00
CA GLY A 917 -1.29 -40.83 6.39
C GLY A 917 -0.88 -42.03 5.54
N SER A 918 0.05 -41.85 4.60
CA SER A 918 0.56 -42.91 3.74
C SER A 918 1.43 -43.88 4.52
N LEU A 919 1.26 -45.18 4.29
CA LEU A 919 2.10 -46.21 4.92
C LEU A 919 3.52 -46.11 4.37
N ILE A 920 4.51 -45.97 5.26
CA ILE A 920 5.93 -45.92 4.87
C ILE A 920 6.73 -47.11 5.42
N ALA A 921 6.26 -47.75 6.50
CA ALA A 921 6.80 -49.01 7.00
C ALA A 921 5.77 -49.78 7.83
N SER A 922 5.99 -51.08 7.97
CA SER A 922 5.30 -51.93 8.93
C SER A 922 6.24 -53.01 9.44
N ASP A 923 6.09 -53.41 10.70
CA ASP A 923 6.91 -54.45 11.35
C ASP A 923 6.13 -55.11 12.50
N ALA A 924 6.73 -56.07 13.20
CA ALA A 924 6.22 -56.65 14.45
C ALA A 924 7.33 -56.75 15.50
N LEU A 925 7.19 -55.99 16.59
CA LEU A 925 8.16 -55.96 17.67
C LEU A 925 7.93 -57.13 18.63
N SER A 926 8.94 -57.98 18.79
CA SER A 926 8.90 -59.09 19.75
C SER A 926 9.31 -58.62 21.14
N LEU A 927 8.44 -58.82 22.12
CA LEU A 927 8.67 -58.53 23.54
C LEU A 927 8.58 -59.84 24.34
N ALA A 928 9.52 -60.07 25.25
CA ALA A 928 9.39 -61.12 26.26
C ALA A 928 8.20 -60.85 27.20
N ALA A 929 7.85 -61.83 28.05
CA ALA A 929 6.91 -61.60 29.15
C ALA A 929 7.42 -60.46 30.05
N ASN A 930 6.57 -59.46 30.33
CA ASN A 930 6.96 -58.18 30.96
C ASN A 930 8.14 -57.46 30.27
N GLY A 931 8.37 -57.76 28.99
CA GLY A 931 9.51 -57.25 28.23
C GLY A 931 9.37 -55.77 27.92
N HIS A 932 10.52 -55.13 27.73
CA HIS A 932 10.66 -53.73 27.35
C HIS A 932 11.63 -53.60 26.17
N LEU A 933 11.32 -52.69 25.25
CA LEU A 933 12.18 -52.31 24.13
C LEU A 933 12.17 -50.78 23.98
N ALA A 934 13.36 -50.20 23.78
CA ALA A 934 13.50 -48.79 23.44
C ALA A 934 14.47 -48.62 22.26
N PHE A 935 14.20 -47.66 21.38
CA PHE A 935 14.98 -47.40 20.16
C PHE A 935 14.70 -46.00 19.60
N THR A 936 15.62 -45.47 18.81
CA THR A 936 15.42 -44.25 18.02
C THR A 936 14.74 -44.58 16.70
N LEU A 937 13.58 -43.97 16.42
CA LEU A 937 12.71 -44.31 15.30
C LEU A 937 13.45 -44.29 13.95
N GLY A 938 14.01 -43.14 13.57
CA GLY A 938 14.63 -42.91 12.27
C GLY A 938 16.07 -43.42 12.13
N ILE A 939 16.67 -43.93 13.21
CA ILE A 939 18.09 -44.33 13.24
C ILE A 939 18.23 -45.83 13.47
N ASP A 940 17.60 -46.36 14.52
CA ASP A 940 17.85 -47.72 15.00
C ASP A 940 16.90 -48.77 14.39
N LYS A 941 15.68 -48.36 14.01
CA LYS A 941 14.64 -49.32 13.54
C LYS A 941 13.99 -49.01 12.20
N PHE A 942 13.62 -47.77 11.93
CA PHE A 942 12.89 -47.40 10.72
C PHE A 942 13.58 -46.25 9.98
N PRO A 943 14.71 -46.49 9.29
CA PRO A 943 15.44 -45.44 8.57
C PRO A 943 14.60 -44.65 7.56
N VAL A 944 13.53 -45.25 7.02
CA VAL A 944 12.58 -44.60 6.11
C VAL A 944 11.78 -43.45 6.74
N ALA A 945 11.79 -43.35 8.08
CA ALA A 945 11.18 -42.26 8.84
C ALA A 945 12.15 -41.09 9.11
N ALA A 946 13.43 -41.22 8.74
CA ALA A 946 14.40 -40.11 8.85
C ALA A 946 14.02 -38.97 7.91
N GLY A 947 14.12 -37.72 8.38
CA GLY A 947 13.77 -36.54 7.59
C GLY A 947 12.27 -36.39 7.29
N LYS A 948 11.40 -37.12 8.00
CA LYS A 948 9.94 -37.08 7.83
C LYS A 948 9.22 -36.72 9.12
N ARG A 949 7.98 -36.26 8.97
CA ARG A 949 6.96 -36.22 10.04
C ARG A 949 5.93 -37.30 9.79
N GLY A 950 5.17 -37.67 10.82
CA GLY A 950 4.09 -38.62 10.67
C GLY A 950 3.66 -39.25 11.97
N THR A 951 3.24 -40.52 11.90
CA THR A 951 2.81 -41.29 13.07
C THR A 951 3.39 -42.69 13.08
N ILE A 952 3.64 -43.22 14.27
CA ILE A 952 3.88 -44.65 14.50
C ILE A 952 2.75 -45.20 15.37
N GLU A 953 2.17 -46.30 14.93
CA GLU A 953 1.08 -47.00 15.61
C GLU A 953 1.60 -48.33 16.15
N PHE A 954 1.38 -48.59 17.44
CA PHE A 954 1.61 -49.85 18.13
C PHE A 954 0.27 -50.50 18.43
N VAL A 955 0.01 -51.67 17.85
CA VAL A 955 -1.26 -52.40 18.07
C VAL A 955 -1.11 -53.35 19.25
N ALA A 956 -2.03 -53.27 20.22
CA ALA A 956 -2.01 -54.18 21.36
C ALA A 956 -2.42 -55.61 20.89
N PRO A 957 -1.59 -56.64 21.13
CA PRO A 957 -1.96 -58.01 20.78
C PRO A 957 -3.14 -58.49 21.63
N PHE A 958 -3.95 -59.41 21.09
CA PHE A 958 -5.10 -59.95 21.81
C PHE A 958 -4.68 -60.53 23.18
N GLY A 959 -5.30 -60.03 24.25
CA GLY A 959 -5.02 -60.47 25.63
C GLY A 959 -3.73 -59.92 26.25
N ALA A 960 -2.97 -59.08 25.55
CA ALA A 960 -1.78 -58.43 26.09
C ALA A 960 -2.00 -56.93 26.27
N GLN A 961 -1.70 -56.41 27.46
CA GLN A 961 -1.61 -54.97 27.69
C GLN A 961 -0.20 -54.50 27.33
N ILE A 962 -0.10 -53.34 26.66
CA ILE A 962 1.17 -52.68 26.37
C ILE A 962 1.16 -51.26 26.95
N GLY A 963 2.35 -50.72 27.23
CA GLY A 963 2.56 -49.29 27.43
C GLY A 963 3.47 -48.74 26.34
N ALA A 964 3.29 -47.48 25.98
CA ALA A 964 4.08 -46.81 24.95
C ALA A 964 4.49 -45.40 25.40
N LEU A 965 5.67 -44.97 24.99
CA LEU A 965 6.22 -43.63 25.24
C LEU A 965 6.96 -43.16 23.99
N GLY A 966 6.78 -41.89 23.64
CA GLY A 966 7.66 -41.19 22.71
C GLY A 966 8.47 -40.11 23.42
N ILE A 967 9.68 -39.85 22.94
CA ILE A 967 10.54 -38.75 23.36
C ILE A 967 11.00 -38.00 22.12
N ARG A 968 10.79 -36.69 22.11
CA ARG A 968 11.33 -35.79 21.09
C ARG A 968 12.68 -35.26 21.57
N ILE A 969 13.67 -35.27 20.68
CA ILE A 969 15.03 -34.77 20.95
C ILE A 969 15.45 -33.87 19.77
N PRO A 970 15.42 -32.53 19.89
CA PRO A 970 15.95 -31.63 18.88
C PRO A 970 17.49 -31.61 18.91
N PRO A 971 18.14 -30.96 17.93
CA PRO A 971 19.61 -30.86 17.86
C PRO A 971 20.29 -30.30 19.11
N ALA A 972 19.59 -29.47 19.89
CA ALA A 972 20.09 -28.91 21.14
C ALA A 972 20.19 -29.94 22.29
N LEU A 973 19.73 -31.18 22.07
CA LEU A 973 19.71 -32.26 23.06
C LEU A 973 18.89 -31.96 24.32
N THR A 974 17.98 -30.99 24.23
CA THR A 974 16.83 -30.93 25.12
C THR A 974 15.90 -32.11 24.78
N PHE A 975 15.06 -32.56 25.68
CA PHE A 975 14.15 -33.66 25.34
C PHE A 975 12.86 -33.55 26.12
N THR A 976 11.76 -33.91 25.47
CA THR A 976 10.43 -33.83 26.03
C THR A 976 9.58 -35.00 25.57
N THR A 977 8.53 -35.29 26.32
CA THR A 977 7.67 -36.45 26.05
C THR A 977 6.74 -36.18 24.87
N LEU A 978 6.51 -37.20 24.06
CA LEU A 978 5.43 -37.24 23.07
C LEU A 978 4.31 -38.15 23.60
N PRO A 979 3.07 -37.65 23.75
CA PRO A 979 1.95 -38.41 24.24
C PRO A 979 1.65 -39.64 23.38
N ALA A 980 1.41 -40.77 24.04
CA ALA A 980 0.82 -41.95 23.42
C ALA A 980 -0.71 -41.78 23.34
N LEU A 981 -1.22 -41.59 22.13
CA LEU A 981 -2.65 -41.40 21.85
C LEU A 981 -3.32 -42.77 21.78
N ALA A 982 -4.22 -43.10 22.71
CA ALA A 982 -4.92 -44.39 22.71
C ALA A 982 -5.84 -44.51 21.49
N LYS A 983 -5.90 -45.71 20.92
CA LYS A 983 -6.72 -46.03 19.74
C LYS A 983 -8.11 -46.54 20.08
#